data_AF-A0A8B6CR84-F1
#
_entry.id   AF-A0A8B6CR84-F1
#
_cell.length_a   1.000
_cell.length_b   1.000
_cell.length_c   1.000
_cell.angle_alpha   90.00
_cell.angle_beta   90.00
_cell.angle_gamma   90.00
#
_symmetry.space_group_name_H-M   'P 1'
#
loop_
_entity.id
_entity.type
_entity.pdbx_description
1 polymer ?
#
loop_
_entity_poly.entity_id
_entity_poly.type
_entity_poly.pdbx_seq_one_letter_code
_entity_poly.pdbx_strand_id
1 'polypeptide(L)'
;MTILLTDRMRDKTRKQTSREKRHISDFKRSKKEFASYICTCCHRTWFRSSVIQAVKKNFNKTKTDIISKSFTNYKSFDGLEYICKSCSSTVKSNKLPIYAVNNGLQLDSIPEELQNLSELESVLLSQRILFYKLLNLPRGGQKGFKGNLVNVPVNLSKVTSALPRTPTEAGIIPVKLKRKLQYKGHHIHQTIKPQAIRHGLSWLKRHNKYYTNVQIDETWEQRSRDEEEELWETLQETNSDNDHDNTHVENFDNDHDDTQVENSANENDLNTNNQDQEMNENEIQHTNSDEENVQNKVQGIQYDTCLHPSNIMHTGVESYSIAPGENEIPKPLFMDKQCEALAFPTCFPYGKGTFSDIQHSNGNGKLSLKKYFVNRLTNVDTRFATNMSYIFYALYATEKKQVDDAISIAVRKARKQDITAGQLKDPGRLKEIIVKDQAFQFLQQVRGSPSYWQHAQFELLALVRSKGPFTWFLTLSCADTKWPETVQSIAAQKGRIISDEEVKNMSSGEVHQWLRKNPITAARQFDHRLQSFFKNVILSKMEPLGKVTCYFQRTEFQLRGSPHAHIALWVENAPRLETAPNEEIVSFIDKYITCSLPNPDDPLYEHVNEKQRHSHSVACKKKSNSCRFHYPKPPSNRTIIASAKPESNDTVEKHKNSRMPQRC
;
A
#
# COMPACT_ATOMS: atom_id res chain seq x y z
N MET A 1 54.49 9.88 30.74
CA MET A 1 53.14 9.26 30.83
C MET A 1 52.08 10.02 30.03
N THR A 2 52.10 11.35 30.01
CA THR A 2 51.08 12.22 29.37
C THR A 2 51.00 12.07 27.84
N ILE A 3 52.13 11.90 27.14
CA ILE A 3 52.17 11.75 25.66
C ILE A 3 51.57 10.41 25.19
N LEU A 4 51.84 9.31 25.91
CA LEU A 4 51.27 7.99 25.62
C LEU A 4 49.75 7.92 25.87
N LEU A 5 49.24 8.71 26.82
CA LEU A 5 47.81 8.83 27.08
C LEU A 5 47.12 9.62 25.97
N THR A 6 47.71 10.73 25.51
CA THR A 6 47.18 11.51 24.38
C THR A 6 47.18 10.73 23.07
N ASP A 7 48.21 9.92 22.80
CA ASP A 7 48.25 9.08 21.59
C ASP A 7 47.24 7.95 21.65
N ARG A 8 47.06 7.30 22.81
CA ARG A 8 45.99 6.29 23.01
C ARG A 8 44.59 6.89 22.88
N MET A 9 44.39 8.13 23.32
CA MET A 9 43.11 8.84 23.15
C MET A 9 42.87 9.20 21.69
N ARG A 10 43.87 9.75 20.98
CA ARG A 10 43.80 10.03 19.54
C ARG A 10 43.54 8.76 18.71
N ASP A 11 44.20 7.65 19.04
CA ASP A 11 43.98 6.35 18.38
C ASP A 11 42.59 5.76 18.65
N LYS A 12 42.07 5.91 19.87
CA LYS A 12 40.69 5.52 20.21
C LYS A 12 39.69 6.37 19.43
N THR A 13 39.86 7.69 19.40
CA THR A 13 39.01 8.59 18.63
C THR A 13 39.06 8.24 17.14
N ARG A 14 40.25 8.07 16.55
CA ARG A 14 40.43 7.68 15.14
C ARG A 14 39.78 6.33 14.80
N LYS A 15 39.91 5.33 15.69
CA LYS A 15 39.24 4.02 15.54
C LYS A 15 37.72 4.12 15.66
N GLN A 16 37.21 5.01 16.52
CA GLN A 16 35.78 5.26 16.66
C GLN A 16 35.22 5.97 15.43
N THR A 17 35.88 7.00 14.90
CA THR A 17 35.50 7.67 13.65
C THR A 17 35.56 6.71 12.45
N SER A 18 36.53 5.80 12.42
CA SER A 18 36.63 4.77 11.38
C SER A 18 35.46 3.78 11.43
N ARG A 19 35.06 3.35 12.63
CA ARG A 19 33.89 2.47 12.84
C ARG A 19 32.58 3.17 12.46
N GLU A 20 32.43 4.43 12.84
CA GLU A 20 31.28 5.26 12.49
C GLU A 20 31.12 5.37 10.97
N LYS A 21 32.20 5.75 10.27
CA LYS A 21 32.23 5.81 8.80
C LYS A 21 31.85 4.48 8.17
N ARG A 22 32.27 3.35 8.75
CA ARG A 22 31.90 2.01 8.28
C ARG A 22 30.41 1.74 8.44
N HIS A 23 29.81 1.98 9.61
CA HIS A 23 28.37 1.74 9.84
C HIS A 23 27.49 2.61 8.92
N ILE A 24 27.87 3.88 8.74
CA ILE A 24 27.19 4.80 7.80
C ILE A 24 27.36 4.31 6.36
N SER A 25 28.55 3.86 5.97
CA SER A 25 28.81 3.29 4.64
C SER A 25 27.99 2.02 4.40
N ASP A 26 27.93 1.12 5.37
CA ASP A 26 27.13 -0.10 5.32
C ASP A 26 25.64 0.22 5.17
N PHE A 27 25.11 1.21 5.90
CA PHE A 27 23.75 1.69 5.72
C PHE A 27 23.53 2.31 4.32
N LYS A 28 24.42 3.19 3.87
CA LYS A 28 24.36 3.82 2.54
C LYS A 28 24.38 2.80 1.41
N ARG A 29 25.15 1.72 1.55
CA ARG A 29 25.16 0.59 0.60
C ARG A 29 23.88 -0.22 0.69
N SER A 30 23.46 -0.59 1.90
CA SER A 30 22.27 -1.42 2.14
C SER A 30 21.02 -0.74 1.59
N LYS A 31 20.82 0.57 1.82
CA LYS A 31 19.62 1.26 1.32
C LYS A 31 19.52 1.32 -0.22
N LYS A 32 20.65 1.20 -0.93
CA LYS A 32 20.69 1.15 -2.40
C LYS A 32 20.40 -0.25 -2.96
N GLU A 33 20.35 -1.29 -2.11
CA GLU A 33 19.97 -2.62 -2.57
C GLU A 33 18.48 -2.66 -2.92
N PHE A 34 18.16 -3.35 -4.00
CA PHE A 34 16.79 -3.61 -4.41
C PHE A 34 16.51 -5.09 -4.57
N ALA A 35 15.21 -5.44 -4.54
CA ALA A 35 14.77 -6.81 -4.69
C ALA A 35 14.83 -7.25 -6.15
N SER A 36 16.04 -7.54 -6.66
CA SER A 36 16.30 -8.00 -8.03
C SER A 36 16.75 -9.45 -8.12
N TYR A 37 17.07 -10.09 -7.00
CA TYR A 37 17.53 -11.48 -7.00
C TYR A 37 16.34 -12.41 -7.04
N ILE A 38 16.26 -13.24 -8.08
CA ILE A 38 15.12 -14.10 -8.34
C ILE A 38 15.43 -15.49 -7.81
N CYS A 39 14.56 -16.02 -6.96
CA CYS A 39 14.67 -17.39 -6.49
C CYS A 39 14.25 -18.35 -7.60
N THR A 40 15.15 -19.23 -8.05
CA THR A 40 14.84 -20.23 -9.08
C THR A 40 13.73 -21.22 -8.68
N CYS A 41 13.43 -21.36 -7.38
CA CYS A 41 12.39 -22.29 -6.93
C CYS A 41 11.00 -21.66 -6.93
N CYS A 42 10.84 -20.47 -6.34
CA CYS A 42 9.53 -19.81 -6.17
C CYS A 42 9.28 -18.62 -7.10
N HIS A 43 10.29 -18.24 -7.90
CA HIS A 43 10.29 -17.09 -8.82
C HIS A 43 9.96 -15.74 -8.15
N ARG A 44 10.04 -15.67 -6.82
CA ARG A 44 9.91 -14.41 -6.09
C ARG A 44 11.19 -13.59 -6.18
N THR A 45 11.05 -12.27 -6.17
CA THR A 45 12.15 -11.31 -6.10
C THR A 45 12.56 -11.07 -4.65
N TRP A 46 13.86 -10.98 -4.39
CA TRP A 46 14.44 -10.85 -3.06
C TRP A 46 15.61 -9.88 -3.04
N PHE A 47 15.85 -9.28 -1.87
CA PHE A 47 17.10 -8.57 -1.60
C PHE A 47 18.27 -9.55 -1.52
N ARG A 48 19.48 -9.07 -1.82
CA ARG A 48 20.70 -9.90 -1.81
C ARG A 48 20.89 -10.66 -0.50
N SER A 49 20.58 -10.02 0.63
CA SER A 49 20.68 -10.60 1.97
C SER A 49 19.77 -11.82 2.21
N SER A 50 18.75 -12.04 1.38
CA SER A 50 17.72 -13.09 1.54
C SER A 50 17.92 -14.30 0.63
N VAL A 51 18.91 -14.28 -0.25
CA VAL A 51 19.24 -15.36 -1.20
C VAL A 51 20.65 -15.90 -1.00
N ILE A 52 20.89 -17.08 -1.55
CA ILE A 52 22.22 -17.68 -1.72
C ILE A 52 22.36 -18.15 -3.16
N GLN A 53 23.58 -18.22 -3.67
CA GLN A 53 23.83 -18.77 -5.00
C GLN A 53 23.44 -20.27 -5.03
N ALA A 54 22.72 -20.67 -6.07
CA ALA A 54 22.18 -22.01 -6.26
C ALA A 54 23.26 -22.97 -6.79
N VAL A 55 24.29 -23.26 -5.97
CA VAL A 55 25.33 -24.22 -6.34
C VAL A 55 24.81 -25.65 -6.11
N LYS A 56 24.66 -26.44 -7.18
CA LYS A 56 24.14 -27.82 -7.13
C LYS A 56 24.85 -28.71 -6.10
N LYS A 57 26.18 -28.55 -5.94
CA LYS A 57 27.00 -29.26 -4.93
C LYS A 57 26.46 -29.13 -3.50
N ASN A 58 25.78 -28.02 -3.17
CA ASN A 58 25.21 -27.78 -1.85
C ASN A 58 23.96 -28.62 -1.55
N PHE A 59 23.46 -29.39 -2.52
CA PHE A 59 22.23 -30.18 -2.43
C PHE A 59 22.46 -31.66 -2.75
N ASN A 60 23.70 -32.15 -2.74
CA ASN A 60 24.04 -33.54 -3.10
C ASN A 60 23.34 -34.62 -2.25
N LYS A 61 22.89 -34.29 -1.03
CA LYS A 61 22.14 -35.20 -0.14
C LYS A 61 20.62 -35.21 -0.41
N THR A 62 20.14 -34.31 -1.28
CA THR A 62 18.73 -34.18 -1.62
C THR A 62 18.38 -35.12 -2.79
N LYS A 63 17.20 -35.73 -2.75
CA LYS A 63 16.67 -36.60 -3.81
C LYS A 63 16.59 -35.85 -5.14
N THR A 64 16.99 -36.52 -6.23
CA THR A 64 17.02 -35.95 -7.59
C THR A 64 15.67 -35.38 -8.04
N ASP A 65 14.56 -36.05 -7.70
CA ASP A 65 13.19 -35.56 -8.02
C ASP A 65 12.86 -34.22 -7.34
N ILE A 66 13.31 -34.01 -6.10
CA ILE A 66 13.10 -32.74 -5.39
C ILE A 66 13.98 -31.65 -6.00
N ILE A 67 15.20 -31.98 -6.43
CA ILE A 67 16.10 -31.05 -7.11
C ILE A 67 15.49 -30.64 -8.46
N SER A 68 15.08 -31.58 -9.32
CA SER A 68 14.49 -31.25 -10.62
C SER A 68 13.23 -30.40 -10.49
N LYS A 69 12.40 -30.65 -9.46
CA LYS A 69 11.21 -29.83 -9.18
C LYS A 69 11.52 -28.47 -8.53
N SER A 70 12.68 -28.31 -7.89
CA SER A 70 13.00 -27.06 -7.15
C SER A 70 13.91 -26.10 -7.91
N PHE A 71 14.69 -26.57 -8.89
CA PHE A 71 15.61 -25.75 -9.67
C PHE A 71 15.13 -25.64 -11.12
N THR A 72 14.56 -24.49 -11.47
CA THR A 72 14.10 -24.20 -12.83
C THR A 72 15.19 -23.60 -13.72
N ASN A 73 16.43 -23.47 -13.24
CA ASN A 73 17.54 -22.79 -13.91
C ASN A 73 17.23 -21.31 -14.23
N TYR A 74 16.42 -20.65 -13.39
CA TYR A 74 16.08 -19.24 -13.60
C TYR A 74 17.26 -18.35 -13.19
N LYS A 75 17.79 -17.57 -14.14
CA LYS A 75 18.92 -16.66 -13.91
C LYS A 75 18.43 -15.29 -13.45
N SER A 76 19.12 -14.72 -12.47
CA SER A 76 18.92 -13.33 -12.05
C SER A 76 19.58 -12.35 -13.02
N PHE A 77 19.42 -11.05 -12.78
CA PHE A 77 19.95 -9.97 -13.62
C PHE A 77 21.47 -10.02 -13.87
N ASP A 78 22.23 -10.70 -13.00
CA ASP A 78 23.68 -10.90 -13.09
C ASP A 78 24.07 -12.20 -13.85
N GLY A 79 23.09 -12.91 -14.42
CA GLY A 79 23.29 -14.17 -15.12
C GLY A 79 23.50 -15.39 -14.21
N LEU A 80 23.46 -15.22 -12.88
CA LEU A 80 23.65 -16.29 -11.90
C LEU A 80 22.30 -16.83 -11.39
N GLU A 81 22.30 -18.10 -10.99
CA GLU A 81 21.13 -18.75 -10.39
C GLU A 81 21.15 -18.58 -8.86
N TYR A 82 20.03 -18.17 -8.28
CA TYR A 82 19.88 -17.96 -6.84
C TYR A 82 18.70 -18.73 -6.27
N ILE A 83 18.77 -19.08 -4.98
CA ILE A 83 17.69 -19.69 -4.22
C ILE A 83 17.51 -18.93 -2.90
N CYS A 84 16.26 -18.61 -2.54
CA CYS A 84 16.00 -17.93 -1.26
C CYS A 84 16.26 -18.86 -0.08
N LYS A 85 16.62 -18.27 1.07
CA LYS A 85 16.97 -19.03 2.29
C LYS A 85 15.89 -20.03 2.71
N SER A 86 14.62 -19.63 2.62
CA SER A 86 13.48 -20.49 2.97
C SER A 86 13.37 -21.71 2.04
N CYS A 87 13.42 -21.49 0.72
CA CYS A 87 13.37 -22.61 -0.24
C CYS A 87 14.60 -23.52 -0.09
N SER A 88 15.79 -22.94 0.06
CA SER A 88 17.02 -23.71 0.28
C SER A 88 16.92 -24.62 1.51
N SER A 89 16.42 -24.09 2.63
CA SER A 89 16.22 -24.88 3.85
C SER A 89 15.28 -26.06 3.62
N THR A 90 14.14 -25.84 2.95
CA THR A 90 13.15 -26.91 2.70
C THR A 90 13.68 -27.98 1.74
N VAL A 91 14.40 -27.57 0.68
CA VAL A 91 15.03 -28.50 -0.27
C VAL A 91 16.11 -29.35 0.40
N LYS A 92 16.93 -28.76 1.27
CA LYS A 92 17.93 -29.51 2.07
C LYS A 92 17.29 -30.54 3.00
N SER A 93 16.07 -30.27 3.45
CA SER A 93 15.25 -31.22 4.23
C SER A 93 14.51 -32.25 3.37
N ASN A 94 14.86 -32.42 2.09
CA ASN A 94 14.23 -33.39 1.18
C ASN A 94 12.72 -33.17 0.95
N LYS A 95 12.26 -31.92 1.06
CA LYS A 95 10.87 -31.53 0.82
C LYS A 95 10.78 -30.51 -0.30
N LEU A 96 9.74 -30.60 -1.12
CA LEU A 96 9.43 -29.58 -2.12
C LEU A 96 8.94 -28.32 -1.39
N PRO A 97 9.53 -27.14 -1.62
CA PRO A 97 9.03 -25.90 -1.03
C PRO A 97 7.57 -25.64 -1.42
N ILE A 98 6.73 -25.25 -0.45
CA ILE A 98 5.31 -24.94 -0.70
C ILE A 98 5.09 -23.80 -1.70
N TYR A 99 6.10 -22.95 -1.88
CA TYR A 99 6.11 -21.82 -2.81
C TYR A 99 6.72 -22.17 -4.17
N ALA A 100 7.16 -23.42 -4.39
CA ALA A 100 7.80 -23.81 -5.62
C ALA A 100 6.84 -23.64 -6.81
N VAL A 101 7.34 -23.13 -7.93
CA VAL A 101 6.53 -22.95 -9.13
C VAL A 101 6.00 -24.28 -9.66
N ASN A 102 6.82 -25.33 -9.61
CA ASN A 102 6.43 -26.69 -9.95
C ASN A 102 5.46 -27.33 -8.93
N ASN A 103 5.10 -26.62 -7.86
CA ASN A 103 4.06 -27.01 -6.91
C ASN A 103 2.73 -26.28 -7.20
N GLY A 104 2.36 -26.18 -8.49
CA GLY A 104 1.11 -25.56 -8.96
C GLY A 104 1.10 -24.03 -9.00
N LEU A 105 2.24 -23.38 -8.77
CA LEU A 105 2.36 -21.91 -8.74
C LEU A 105 2.97 -21.31 -10.02
N GLN A 106 3.42 -22.15 -10.96
CA GLN A 106 3.92 -21.74 -12.27
C GLN A 106 2.89 -20.86 -12.98
N LEU A 107 3.37 -19.77 -13.57
CA LEU A 107 2.57 -18.86 -14.38
C LEU A 107 2.80 -19.17 -15.86
N ASP A 108 1.73 -19.14 -16.65
CA ASP A 108 1.80 -19.23 -18.10
C ASP A 108 2.08 -17.85 -18.72
N SER A 109 2.65 -17.83 -19.91
CA SER A 109 2.79 -16.61 -20.70
C SER A 109 1.41 -15.96 -20.97
N ILE A 110 1.38 -14.63 -20.94
CA ILE A 110 0.21 -13.87 -21.39
C ILE A 110 0.28 -13.85 -22.93
N PRO A 111 -0.77 -14.27 -23.64
CA PRO A 111 -0.83 -14.15 -25.10
C PRO A 111 -0.94 -12.69 -25.54
N GLU A 112 -0.52 -12.38 -26.77
CA GLU A 112 -0.50 -11.01 -27.30
C GLU A 112 -1.90 -10.35 -27.28
N GLU A 113 -2.94 -11.15 -27.54
CA GLU A 113 -4.34 -10.70 -27.54
C GLU A 113 -4.83 -10.22 -26.16
N LEU A 114 -4.14 -10.60 -25.07
CA LEU A 114 -4.49 -10.21 -23.70
C LEU A 114 -3.46 -9.26 -23.06
N GLN A 115 -2.30 -9.05 -23.69
CA GLN A 115 -1.18 -8.34 -23.08
C GLN A 115 -1.38 -6.81 -23.04
N ASN A 116 -2.05 -6.25 -24.06
CA ASN A 116 -2.17 -4.81 -24.26
C ASN A 116 -3.58 -4.27 -23.98
N LEU A 117 -4.39 -5.01 -23.21
CA LEU A 117 -5.73 -4.60 -22.86
C LEU A 117 -5.73 -3.54 -21.76
N SER A 118 -6.63 -2.57 -21.90
CA SER A 118 -6.93 -1.59 -20.86
C SER A 118 -7.61 -2.23 -19.64
N GLU A 119 -7.72 -1.46 -18.54
CA GLU A 119 -8.42 -1.92 -17.33
C GLU A 119 -9.88 -2.26 -17.66
N LEU A 120 -10.56 -1.38 -18.39
CA LEU A 120 -11.95 -1.60 -18.77
C LEU A 120 -12.11 -2.76 -19.75
N GLU A 121 -11.25 -2.88 -20.77
CA GLU A 121 -11.28 -4.02 -21.71
C GLU A 121 -11.09 -5.36 -20.98
N SER A 122 -10.14 -5.42 -20.05
CA SER A 122 -9.91 -6.60 -19.21
C SER A 122 -11.15 -6.96 -18.38
N VAL A 123 -11.84 -5.96 -17.83
CA VAL A 123 -13.09 -6.16 -17.06
C VAL A 123 -14.25 -6.61 -17.95
N LEU A 124 -14.33 -6.11 -19.19
CA LEU A 124 -15.35 -6.51 -20.16
C LEU A 124 -15.16 -7.94 -20.69
N LEU A 125 -13.95 -8.50 -20.57
CA LEU A 125 -13.68 -9.93 -20.80
C LEU A 125 -14.00 -10.82 -19.59
N SER A 126 -14.21 -10.24 -18.41
CA SER A 126 -14.43 -10.99 -17.17
C SER A 126 -15.87 -11.51 -17.06
N GLN A 127 -16.02 -12.80 -16.77
CA GLN A 127 -17.34 -13.37 -16.40
C GLN A 127 -17.73 -13.06 -14.95
N ARG A 128 -16.85 -12.39 -14.20
CA ARG A 128 -17.08 -11.86 -12.86
C ARG A 128 -16.60 -10.41 -12.79
N ILE A 129 -17.53 -9.48 -12.59
CA ILE A 129 -17.19 -8.08 -12.34
C ILE A 129 -17.17 -7.87 -10.83
N LEU A 130 -16.04 -7.37 -10.33
CA LEU A 130 -15.86 -7.02 -8.94
C LEU A 130 -16.20 -5.54 -8.76
N PHE A 131 -17.33 -5.24 -8.12
CA PHE A 131 -17.67 -3.87 -7.77
C PHE A 131 -17.12 -3.53 -6.39
N TYR A 132 -16.35 -2.46 -6.32
CA TYR A 132 -15.81 -1.89 -5.08
C TYR A 132 -15.64 -0.37 -5.23
N LYS A 133 -15.27 0.31 -4.14
CA LYS A 133 -15.01 1.76 -4.12
C LYS A 133 -13.54 2.01 -3.84
N LEU A 134 -12.87 2.64 -4.81
CA LEU A 134 -11.54 3.20 -4.63
C LEU A 134 -11.63 4.70 -4.39
N LEU A 135 -10.74 5.21 -3.55
CA LEU A 135 -10.59 6.62 -3.22
C LEU A 135 -9.23 7.09 -3.70
N ASN A 136 -9.14 8.26 -4.30
CA ASN A 136 -7.85 8.91 -4.49
C ASN A 136 -7.45 9.60 -3.18
N LEU A 137 -6.30 9.21 -2.64
CA LEU A 137 -5.74 9.82 -1.45
C LEU A 137 -5.10 11.17 -1.80
N PRO A 138 -5.23 12.20 -0.94
CA PRO A 138 -4.59 13.49 -1.12
C PRO A 138 -3.08 13.36 -1.30
N ARG A 139 -2.48 14.23 -2.12
CA ARG A 139 -1.03 14.35 -2.39
C ARG A 139 -0.41 13.05 -2.91
N GLY A 140 -0.08 13.03 -4.20
CA GLY A 140 0.55 11.89 -4.87
C GLY A 140 -0.41 10.85 -5.46
N GLY A 141 -1.72 11.01 -5.26
CA GLY A 141 -2.78 10.34 -6.03
C GLY A 141 -2.82 8.81 -5.87
N GLN A 142 -2.34 8.29 -4.74
CA GLN A 142 -2.43 6.85 -4.42
C GLN A 142 -3.91 6.44 -4.28
N LYS A 143 -4.22 5.18 -4.55
CA LYS A 143 -5.58 4.65 -4.39
C LYS A 143 -5.73 4.04 -2.98
N GLY A 144 -6.84 4.33 -2.31
CA GLY A 144 -7.31 3.66 -1.10
C GLY A 144 -8.57 2.85 -1.38
N PHE A 145 -8.87 1.86 -0.53
CA PHE A 145 -10.05 1.01 -0.66
C PHE A 145 -11.06 1.31 0.46
N LYS A 146 -12.35 1.44 0.12
CA LYS A 146 -13.43 1.70 1.09
C LYS A 146 -14.61 0.77 0.85
N GLY A 147 -15.11 0.16 1.93
CA GLY A 147 -16.33 -0.64 1.92
C GLY A 147 -16.11 -2.10 1.49
N ASN A 148 -17.14 -2.70 0.89
CA ASN A 148 -17.15 -4.10 0.50
C ASN A 148 -16.80 -4.31 -0.97
N LEU A 149 -16.30 -5.49 -1.29
CA LEU A 149 -16.13 -6.00 -2.65
C LEU A 149 -17.30 -6.94 -2.98
N VAL A 150 -18.01 -6.64 -4.06
CA VAL A 150 -19.19 -7.40 -4.51
C VAL A 150 -18.85 -8.11 -5.83
N ASN A 151 -18.89 -9.43 -5.82
CA ASN A 151 -18.63 -10.27 -6.98
C ASN A 151 -19.92 -10.55 -7.76
N VAL A 152 -20.06 -9.98 -8.95
CA VAL A 152 -21.26 -10.08 -9.79
C VAL A 152 -20.97 -10.94 -11.02
N PRO A 153 -21.72 -12.04 -11.24
CA PRO A 153 -21.61 -12.81 -12.47
C PRO A 153 -22.11 -12.00 -13.66
N VAL A 154 -21.45 -12.19 -14.80
CA VAL A 154 -21.78 -11.48 -16.04
C VAL A 154 -21.89 -12.48 -17.18
N ASN A 155 -22.92 -12.30 -18.00
CA ASN A 155 -23.06 -12.98 -19.27
C ASN A 155 -22.34 -12.16 -20.36
N LEU A 156 -21.23 -12.68 -20.87
CA LEU A 156 -20.42 -12.00 -21.88
C LEU A 156 -21.16 -11.80 -23.20
N SER A 157 -22.19 -12.59 -23.52
CA SER A 157 -23.00 -12.35 -24.70
C SER A 157 -23.73 -11.01 -24.64
N LYS A 158 -24.13 -10.55 -23.44
CA LYS A 158 -24.68 -9.19 -23.26
C LYS A 158 -23.63 -8.10 -23.54
N VAL A 159 -22.36 -8.39 -23.26
CA VAL A 159 -21.25 -7.45 -23.53
C VAL A 159 -20.98 -7.37 -25.03
N THR A 160 -20.85 -8.51 -25.68
CA THR A 160 -20.64 -8.63 -27.13
C THR A 160 -21.90 -8.44 -27.96
N SER A 161 -23.00 -7.96 -27.40
CA SER A 161 -24.15 -7.50 -28.17
C SER A 161 -24.43 -6.02 -27.93
N ALA A 162 -23.77 -5.41 -26.93
CA ALA A 162 -23.94 -4.00 -26.58
C ALA A 162 -22.84 -3.09 -27.17
N LEU A 163 -21.56 -3.48 -27.16
CA LEU A 163 -20.46 -2.64 -27.67
C LEU A 163 -20.49 -2.36 -29.19
N PRO A 164 -20.72 -1.14 -29.67
CA PRO A 164 -20.76 -0.87 -31.11
C PRO A 164 -19.45 -1.29 -31.81
N ARG A 165 -19.56 -1.90 -33.00
CA ARG A 165 -18.38 -2.22 -33.81
C ARG A 165 -17.86 -0.97 -34.51
N THR A 166 -16.55 -0.87 -34.64
CA THR A 166 -15.91 0.24 -35.34
C THR A 166 -15.57 -0.17 -36.79
N PRO A 167 -15.69 0.75 -37.76
CA PRO A 167 -15.42 0.50 -39.18
C PRO A 167 -13.98 0.07 -39.48
N THR A 168 -13.03 0.54 -38.66
CA THR A 168 -11.60 0.21 -38.76
C THR A 168 -11.14 -0.61 -37.56
N GLU A 169 -10.10 -1.42 -37.74
CA GLU A 169 -9.41 -2.14 -36.65
C GLU A 169 -8.84 -1.18 -35.58
N ALA A 170 -8.65 0.10 -35.93
CA ALA A 170 -8.14 1.15 -35.07
C ALA A 170 -9.21 1.88 -34.25
N GLY A 171 -10.50 1.60 -34.47
CA GLY A 171 -11.56 2.35 -33.84
C GLY A 171 -11.57 2.23 -32.32
N ILE A 172 -11.70 3.39 -31.68
CA ILE A 172 -11.74 3.55 -30.23
C ILE A 172 -13.06 4.19 -29.82
N ILE A 173 -13.70 3.67 -28.75
CA ILE A 173 -14.98 4.19 -28.25
C ILE A 173 -14.92 4.51 -26.75
N PRO A 174 -15.44 5.66 -26.30
CA PRO A 174 -15.56 5.96 -24.87
C PRO A 174 -16.70 5.16 -24.24
N VAL A 175 -16.39 4.28 -23.27
CA VAL A 175 -17.39 3.41 -22.62
C VAL A 175 -17.48 3.68 -21.12
N LYS A 176 -18.71 3.82 -20.62
CA LYS A 176 -19.06 3.91 -19.20
C LYS A 176 -19.61 2.57 -18.72
N LEU A 177 -18.83 1.83 -17.95
CA LEU A 177 -19.31 0.66 -17.22
C LEU A 177 -20.12 1.13 -16.00
N LYS A 178 -21.40 0.79 -15.95
CA LYS A 178 -22.33 1.13 -14.87
C LYS A 178 -22.74 -0.10 -14.06
N ARG A 179 -23.18 0.14 -12.82
CA ARG A 179 -23.84 -0.89 -11.99
C ARG A 179 -25.29 -1.15 -12.43
N LYS A 180 -25.97 -0.08 -12.84
CA LYS A 180 -27.30 -0.04 -13.44
C LYS A 180 -27.36 1.09 -14.45
N LEU A 181 -28.05 0.91 -15.56
CA LEU A 181 -28.12 1.94 -16.62
C LEU A 181 -28.72 3.26 -16.10
N GLN A 182 -29.76 3.17 -15.26
CA GLN A 182 -30.46 4.32 -14.66
C GLN A 182 -29.60 5.20 -13.74
N TYR A 183 -28.42 4.72 -13.30
CA TYR A 183 -27.57 5.51 -12.42
C TYR A 183 -26.84 6.60 -13.21
N LYS A 184 -26.83 7.82 -12.66
CA LYS A 184 -26.08 8.96 -13.24
C LYS A 184 -24.57 8.70 -13.23
N GLY A 185 -24.05 8.06 -12.17
CA GLY A 185 -22.64 7.70 -12.04
C GLY A 185 -22.25 6.41 -12.79
N HIS A 186 -20.96 6.28 -13.11
CA HIS A 186 -20.35 5.09 -13.67
C HIS A 186 -19.35 4.47 -12.67
N HIS A 187 -19.04 3.19 -12.85
CA HIS A 187 -18.02 2.48 -12.09
C HIS A 187 -16.62 2.70 -12.68
N ILE A 188 -16.48 2.57 -14.00
CA ILE A 188 -15.26 2.81 -14.77
C ILE A 188 -15.67 3.55 -16.05
N HIS A 189 -14.90 4.56 -16.44
CA HIS A 189 -15.05 5.26 -17.71
C HIS A 189 -13.70 5.29 -18.39
N GLN A 190 -13.60 4.65 -19.55
CA GLN A 190 -12.37 4.56 -20.32
C GLN A 190 -12.70 4.38 -21.80
N THR A 191 -11.81 4.88 -22.66
CA THR A 191 -11.85 4.57 -24.08
C THR A 191 -11.31 3.16 -24.33
N ILE A 192 -12.04 2.37 -25.11
CA ILE A 192 -11.71 0.97 -25.40
C ILE A 192 -11.63 0.70 -26.90
N LYS A 193 -10.99 -0.40 -27.26
CA LYS A 193 -10.93 -0.98 -28.61
C LYS A 193 -11.85 -2.20 -28.67
N PRO A 194 -13.03 -2.12 -29.31
CA PRO A 194 -13.96 -3.25 -29.39
C PRO A 194 -13.34 -4.51 -30.01
N GLN A 195 -12.47 -4.34 -31.02
CA GLN A 195 -11.78 -5.47 -31.67
C GLN A 195 -10.81 -6.19 -30.72
N ALA A 196 -10.15 -5.47 -29.82
CA ALA A 196 -9.27 -6.09 -28.83
C ALA A 196 -10.04 -7.01 -27.88
N ILE A 197 -11.26 -6.61 -27.48
CA ILE A 197 -12.17 -7.44 -26.68
C ILE A 197 -12.61 -8.67 -27.48
N ARG A 198 -12.97 -8.53 -28.76
CA ARG A 198 -13.36 -9.65 -29.61
C ARG A 198 -12.23 -10.66 -29.81
N HIS A 199 -11.01 -10.19 -30.11
CA HIS A 199 -9.82 -11.03 -30.26
C HIS A 199 -9.47 -11.73 -28.95
N GLY A 200 -9.44 -11.00 -27.84
CA GLY A 200 -9.21 -11.56 -26.51
C GLY A 200 -10.25 -12.62 -26.14
N LEU A 201 -11.53 -12.38 -26.43
CA LEU A 201 -12.60 -13.34 -26.15
C LEU A 201 -12.52 -14.59 -27.03
N SER A 202 -12.22 -14.42 -28.32
CA SER A 202 -12.03 -15.52 -29.27
C SER A 202 -10.82 -16.38 -28.89
N TRP A 203 -9.77 -15.76 -28.38
CA TRP A 203 -8.61 -16.48 -27.83
C TRP A 203 -8.98 -17.24 -26.56
N LEU A 204 -9.68 -16.59 -25.61
CA LEU A 204 -10.12 -17.22 -24.35
C LEU A 204 -11.07 -18.40 -24.61
N LYS A 205 -12.00 -18.29 -25.56
CA LYS A 205 -12.92 -19.38 -25.93
C LYS A 205 -12.18 -20.65 -26.39
N ARG A 206 -11.04 -20.48 -27.09
CA ARG A 206 -10.21 -21.59 -27.59
C ARG A 206 -9.31 -22.20 -26.51
N HIS A 207 -8.77 -21.40 -25.58
CA HIS A 207 -7.68 -21.83 -24.69
C HIS A 207 -8.04 -21.86 -23.20
N ASN A 208 -9.11 -21.17 -22.78
CA ASN A 208 -9.53 -21.09 -21.39
C ASN A 208 -10.73 -22.01 -21.16
N LYS A 209 -10.56 -22.99 -20.27
CA LYS A 209 -11.59 -23.99 -19.94
C LYS A 209 -12.91 -23.40 -19.44
N TYR A 210 -12.93 -22.16 -18.96
CA TYR A 210 -14.15 -21.51 -18.49
C TYR A 210 -14.92 -20.72 -19.56
N TYR A 211 -14.35 -20.56 -20.75
CA TYR A 211 -14.90 -19.72 -21.82
C TYR A 211 -15.50 -20.53 -22.99
N THR A 212 -15.45 -21.86 -22.92
CA THR A 212 -15.92 -22.75 -24.00
C THR A 212 -17.38 -22.50 -24.40
N ASN A 213 -18.22 -22.16 -23.42
CA ASN A 213 -19.67 -22.01 -23.62
C ASN A 213 -20.07 -20.56 -23.96
N VAL A 214 -19.12 -19.64 -24.08
CA VAL A 214 -19.43 -18.24 -24.38
C VAL A 214 -19.87 -18.11 -25.84
N GLN A 215 -21.05 -17.54 -26.03
CA GLN A 215 -21.57 -17.21 -27.37
C GLN A 215 -21.03 -15.84 -27.77
N ILE A 216 -20.40 -15.80 -28.94
CA ILE A 216 -19.89 -14.59 -29.57
C ILE A 216 -20.79 -14.34 -30.76
N ASP A 217 -21.39 -13.16 -30.83
CA ASP A 217 -22.29 -12.81 -31.91
C ASP A 217 -21.49 -12.46 -33.18
N GLU A 218 -21.46 -13.39 -34.14
CA GLU A 218 -20.74 -13.22 -35.40
C GLU A 218 -21.48 -12.29 -36.37
N THR A 219 -22.82 -12.22 -36.28
CA THR A 219 -23.71 -11.43 -37.17
C THR A 219 -23.81 -9.95 -36.82
N TRP A 220 -23.20 -9.54 -35.72
CA TRP A 220 -23.34 -8.19 -35.18
C TRP A 220 -22.70 -7.08 -36.01
N GLU A 221 -21.63 -7.36 -36.75
CA GLU A 221 -20.98 -6.36 -37.62
C GLU A 221 -21.92 -5.86 -38.71
N GLN A 222 -22.71 -6.78 -39.24
CA GLN A 222 -23.71 -6.49 -40.25
C GLN A 222 -24.86 -5.69 -39.62
N ARG A 223 -25.33 -6.07 -38.43
CA ARG A 223 -26.35 -5.30 -37.70
C ARG A 223 -25.91 -3.91 -37.26
N SER A 224 -24.69 -3.73 -36.77
CA SER A 224 -24.18 -2.38 -36.40
C SER A 224 -24.03 -1.47 -37.62
N ARG A 225 -23.71 -2.04 -38.79
CA ARG A 225 -23.71 -1.30 -40.05
C ARG A 225 -25.13 -0.91 -40.49
N ASP A 226 -26.10 -1.80 -40.29
CA ASP A 226 -27.46 -1.64 -40.80
C ASP A 226 -28.42 -0.88 -39.83
N GLU A 227 -28.18 -0.93 -38.51
CA GLU A 227 -29.05 -0.35 -37.47
C GLU A 227 -28.53 0.98 -36.89
N GLU A 228 -27.23 1.29 -37.01
CA GLU A 228 -26.56 2.48 -36.42
C GLU A 228 -25.69 3.23 -37.47
N GLU A 229 -26.22 3.45 -38.68
CA GLU A 229 -25.50 4.03 -39.83
C GLU A 229 -24.81 5.39 -39.51
N GLU A 230 -25.48 6.27 -38.77
CA GLU A 230 -24.98 7.61 -38.40
C GLU A 230 -23.79 7.56 -37.41
N LEU A 231 -23.81 6.64 -36.45
CA LEU A 231 -22.70 6.38 -35.53
C LEU A 231 -21.53 5.71 -36.27
N TRP A 232 -21.85 4.80 -37.19
CA TRP A 232 -20.89 4.12 -38.05
C TRP A 232 -20.14 5.09 -38.98
N GLU A 233 -20.82 6.10 -39.53
CA GLU A 233 -20.23 7.17 -40.33
C GLU A 233 -19.33 8.10 -39.49
N THR A 234 -19.79 8.52 -38.30
CA THR A 234 -19.00 9.35 -37.36
C THR A 234 -17.68 8.67 -36.93
N LEU A 235 -17.70 7.35 -36.76
CA LEU A 235 -16.52 6.54 -36.46
C LEU A 235 -15.58 6.35 -37.67
N GLN A 236 -16.02 6.63 -38.90
CA GLN A 236 -15.14 6.68 -40.08
C GLN A 236 -14.43 8.02 -40.19
N GLU A 237 -15.13 9.14 -39.95
CA GLU A 237 -14.58 10.50 -40.08
C GLU A 237 -13.55 10.85 -39.01
N THR A 238 -13.73 10.38 -37.77
CA THR A 238 -12.76 10.62 -36.68
C THR A 238 -11.40 9.92 -36.86
N ASN A 239 -11.26 9.02 -37.84
CA ASN A 239 -10.02 8.30 -38.13
C ASN A 239 -9.15 8.98 -39.22
N SER A 240 -9.62 10.03 -39.90
CA SER A 240 -8.85 10.67 -40.98
C SER A 240 -7.88 11.76 -40.54
N ASP A 241 -8.03 12.33 -39.35
CA ASP A 241 -7.12 13.35 -38.82
C ASP A 241 -6.91 13.18 -37.31
N ASN A 242 -5.75 12.65 -36.91
CA ASN A 242 -4.93 13.06 -35.73
C ASN A 242 -3.94 11.97 -35.31
N ASP A 243 -2.81 11.90 -36.03
CA ASP A 243 -1.53 11.51 -35.45
C ASP A 243 -1.02 12.70 -34.60
N HIS A 244 -1.54 12.87 -33.38
CA HIS A 244 -0.81 13.64 -32.37
C HIS A 244 -1.10 13.17 -30.95
N ASP A 245 0.02 12.96 -30.25
CA ASP A 245 0.22 12.65 -28.84
C ASP A 245 -0.83 13.32 -27.94
N ASN A 246 -1.59 12.52 -27.18
CA ASN A 246 -2.57 13.05 -26.24
C ASN A 246 -2.61 12.23 -24.94
N THR A 247 -1.51 12.33 -24.19
CA THR A 247 -1.59 12.46 -22.73
C THR A 247 -1.63 13.94 -22.34
N HIS A 248 -2.68 14.65 -22.75
CA HIS A 248 -2.98 15.97 -22.18
C HIS A 248 -3.75 15.77 -20.86
N VAL A 249 -3.00 15.80 -19.77
CA VAL A 249 -3.53 16.21 -18.47
C VAL A 249 -3.38 17.72 -18.46
N GLU A 250 -4.41 18.43 -18.91
CA GLU A 250 -4.38 19.89 -18.85
C GLU A 250 -4.53 20.36 -17.40
N ASN A 251 -3.44 20.94 -16.90
CA ASN A 251 -3.47 21.92 -15.84
C ASN A 251 -4.24 23.14 -16.36
N PHE A 252 -5.33 23.52 -15.70
CA PHE A 252 -5.85 24.88 -15.79
C PHE A 252 -5.84 25.48 -14.39
N ASP A 253 -4.80 26.30 -14.15
CA ASP A 253 -4.86 27.38 -13.19
C ASP A 253 -5.60 28.56 -13.83
N ASN A 254 -6.46 29.19 -13.01
CA ASN A 254 -7.06 30.53 -13.11
C ASN A 254 -7.75 30.95 -14.41
N ASP A 255 -9.06 31.20 -14.34
CA ASP A 255 -9.58 32.53 -14.66
C ASP A 255 -10.95 32.81 -14.00
N HIS A 256 -11.09 34.06 -13.55
CA HIS A 256 -12.29 34.70 -13.02
C HIS A 256 -13.35 34.90 -14.12
N ASP A 257 -14.64 34.77 -13.78
CA ASP A 257 -15.60 35.84 -14.10
C ASP A 257 -16.80 35.82 -13.14
N ASP A 258 -17.27 37.04 -12.88
CA ASP A 258 -18.16 37.53 -11.84
C ASP A 258 -19.65 37.26 -12.10
N THR A 259 -20.41 37.11 -11.02
CA THR A 259 -21.68 37.86 -10.87
C THR A 259 -22.09 37.99 -9.39
N GLN A 260 -21.68 39.13 -8.83
CA GLN A 260 -22.30 40.02 -7.83
C GLN A 260 -23.33 39.46 -6.83
N VAL A 261 -23.11 39.72 -5.53
CA VAL A 261 -23.85 40.73 -4.72
C VAL A 261 -23.01 41.14 -3.48
N GLU A 262 -22.53 42.39 -3.51
CA GLU A 262 -22.34 43.41 -2.43
C GLU A 262 -21.77 42.94 -1.04
N ASN A 263 -20.74 43.55 -0.41
CA ASN A 263 -20.39 44.96 -0.27
C ASN A 263 -19.13 45.13 0.63
N SER A 264 -18.37 46.21 0.34
CA SER A 264 -17.44 46.98 1.22
C SER A 264 -16.05 46.45 1.64
N ALA A 265 -15.06 46.76 0.78
CA ALA A 265 -13.82 47.51 1.02
C ALA A 265 -12.93 47.22 2.25
N ASN A 266 -11.71 46.69 2.02
CA ASN A 266 -10.49 47.52 1.91
C ASN A 266 -9.28 46.64 1.54
N GLU A 267 -8.60 47.02 0.46
CA GLU A 267 -7.32 46.48 0.00
C GLU A 267 -6.17 46.90 0.96
N ASN A 268 -5.23 45.98 1.21
CA ASN A 268 -3.81 46.23 0.95
C ASN A 268 -2.96 44.96 1.16
N ASP A 269 -2.06 44.79 0.17
CA ASP A 269 -0.83 44.01 0.13
C ASP A 269 -0.83 42.48 -0.03
N LEU A 270 -0.74 42.15 -1.33
CA LEU A 270 -0.06 41.02 -1.94
C LEU A 270 1.39 40.85 -1.42
N ASN A 271 1.73 39.64 -0.97
CA ASN A 271 3.06 39.08 -1.26
C ASN A 271 3.03 37.54 -1.15
N THR A 272 2.93 36.88 -2.29
CA THR A 272 2.95 35.42 -2.43
C THR A 272 4.38 34.97 -2.70
N ASN A 273 5.01 34.31 -1.73
CA ASN A 273 6.21 33.50 -1.96
C ASN A 273 5.82 32.02 -1.86
N ASN A 274 5.84 31.33 -3.00
CA ASN A 274 5.74 29.89 -3.12
C ASN A 274 6.94 29.23 -2.42
N GLN A 275 6.69 28.55 -1.30
CA GLN A 275 7.62 27.57 -0.73
C GLN A 275 6.86 26.31 -0.35
N ASP A 276 7.30 25.18 -0.90
CA ASP A 276 6.86 23.81 -0.62
C ASP A 276 7.04 23.46 0.87
N GLN A 277 6.04 23.80 1.70
CA GLN A 277 6.02 23.43 3.10
C GLN A 277 5.41 22.03 3.29
N GLU A 278 6.29 21.04 3.47
CA GLU A 278 5.95 19.72 4.00
C GLU A 278 5.31 19.88 5.40
N MET A 279 3.99 19.77 5.48
CA MET A 279 3.26 19.77 6.75
C MET A 279 3.64 18.54 7.60
N ASN A 280 4.06 18.79 8.84
CA ASN A 280 4.31 17.77 9.85
C ASN A 280 2.97 17.45 10.56
N GLU A 281 2.29 16.40 10.13
CA GLU A 281 0.93 16.00 10.59
C GLU A 281 0.93 15.07 11.82
N ASN A 282 2.05 14.89 12.50
CA ASN A 282 2.22 13.89 13.58
C ASN A 282 1.45 14.17 14.90
N GLU A 283 0.56 15.16 14.96
CA GLU A 283 -0.08 15.59 16.23
C GLU A 283 -1.61 15.54 16.24
N ILE A 284 -2.23 14.72 15.40
CA ILE A 284 -3.64 14.37 15.57
C ILE A 284 -3.74 13.08 16.40
N GLN A 285 -3.63 13.21 17.73
CA GLN A 285 -4.15 12.18 18.65
C GLN A 285 -5.22 12.77 19.59
N HIS A 286 -6.37 12.09 19.56
CA HIS A 286 -7.40 11.93 20.58
C HIS A 286 -8.11 13.17 21.15
N THR A 287 -9.24 13.52 20.52
CA THR A 287 -10.47 13.91 21.24
C THR A 287 -11.68 13.33 20.50
N ASN A 288 -12.30 12.29 21.09
CA ASN A 288 -13.46 11.58 20.57
C ASN A 288 -14.74 12.41 20.77
N SER A 289 -15.10 13.25 19.78
CA SER A 289 -16.51 13.65 19.59
C SER A 289 -16.81 14.29 18.24
N ASP A 290 -15.81 14.83 17.53
CA ASP A 290 -16.05 15.63 16.31
C ASP A 290 -15.35 15.06 15.05
N GLU A 291 -14.96 13.78 15.07
CA GLU A 291 -14.11 13.15 14.04
C GLU A 291 -14.75 13.15 12.63
N GLU A 292 -16.07 12.98 12.52
CA GLU A 292 -16.74 12.92 11.20
C GLU A 292 -16.62 14.23 10.40
N ASN A 293 -16.60 15.38 11.06
CA ASN A 293 -16.67 16.67 10.38
C ASN A 293 -15.29 17.20 9.93
N VAL A 294 -14.23 16.70 10.56
CA VAL A 294 -12.83 17.07 10.24
C VAL A 294 -12.21 16.11 9.23
N GLN A 295 -12.50 14.81 9.32
CA GLN A 295 -12.04 13.83 8.32
C GLN A 295 -12.50 14.19 6.90
N ASN A 296 -13.67 14.82 6.75
CA ASN A 296 -14.17 15.29 5.46
C ASN A 296 -13.51 16.59 4.97
N LYS A 297 -12.97 17.44 5.86
CA LYS A 297 -12.34 18.74 5.48
C LYS A 297 -10.85 18.64 5.13
N VAL A 298 -10.15 17.59 5.56
CA VAL A 298 -8.72 17.34 5.25
C VAL A 298 -8.52 16.25 4.21
N GLN A 299 -9.58 15.48 3.90
CA GLN A 299 -9.57 14.62 2.72
C GLN A 299 -9.40 15.52 1.49
N GLY A 300 -8.34 15.26 0.71
CA GLY A 300 -8.34 15.64 -0.70
C GLY A 300 -9.67 15.23 -1.30
N ILE A 301 -10.13 16.03 -2.26
CA ILE A 301 -11.46 15.92 -2.88
C ILE A 301 -11.84 14.45 -2.98
N GLN A 302 -12.91 14.06 -2.27
CA GLN A 302 -13.47 12.71 -2.32
C GLN A 302 -13.98 12.47 -3.73
N TYR A 303 -13.08 12.15 -4.64
CA TYR A 303 -13.42 11.61 -5.92
C TYR A 303 -13.83 10.17 -5.66
N ASP A 304 -15.14 9.96 -5.55
CA ASP A 304 -15.71 8.67 -5.87
C ASP A 304 -15.19 8.27 -7.27
N THR A 305 -15.03 6.97 -7.55
CA THR A 305 -14.85 6.54 -8.95
C THR A 305 -16.03 7.00 -9.85
N CYS A 306 -17.09 7.53 -9.24
CA CYS A 306 -18.07 8.42 -9.84
C CYS A 306 -17.54 9.87 -9.86
N LEU A 307 -16.60 10.21 -10.74
CA LEU A 307 -16.22 11.62 -10.93
C LEU A 307 -17.40 12.41 -11.52
N HIS A 308 -17.73 13.54 -10.89
CA HIS A 308 -18.24 14.74 -11.56
C HIS A 308 -17.57 15.97 -10.93
N PRO A 309 -16.88 16.82 -11.70
CA PRO A 309 -17.00 18.27 -11.57
C PRO A 309 -18.38 18.71 -12.10
N SER A 310 -18.97 19.73 -11.49
CA SER A 310 -20.30 20.26 -11.84
C SER A 310 -20.37 20.98 -13.19
N ASN A 311 -19.30 21.01 -13.98
CA ASN A 311 -19.26 21.54 -15.35
C ASN A 311 -18.20 20.76 -16.13
N ILE A 312 -18.62 19.83 -16.99
CA ILE A 312 -17.78 19.32 -18.09
C ILE A 312 -18.52 19.73 -19.35
N MET A 313 -17.93 20.68 -20.09
CA MET A 313 -18.34 20.95 -21.46
C MET A 313 -18.28 19.64 -22.23
N HIS A 314 -19.41 19.28 -22.84
CA HIS A 314 -19.51 18.18 -23.77
C HIS A 314 -18.56 18.42 -24.94
N THR A 315 -17.39 17.78 -24.94
CA THR A 315 -16.74 17.45 -26.21
C THR A 315 -17.59 16.35 -26.84
N GLY A 316 -18.17 16.65 -28.01
CA GLY A 316 -19.32 15.98 -28.62
C GLY A 316 -19.12 14.54 -29.11
N VAL A 317 -18.57 13.65 -28.29
CA VAL A 317 -18.63 12.19 -28.52
C VAL A 317 -19.56 11.59 -27.46
N GLU A 318 -20.73 11.11 -27.88
CA GLU A 318 -21.65 10.42 -26.97
C GLU A 318 -20.99 9.19 -26.35
N SER A 319 -20.85 9.18 -25.02
CA SER A 319 -20.23 8.05 -24.31
C SER A 319 -21.20 6.86 -24.20
N TYR A 320 -20.80 5.69 -24.71
CA TYR A 320 -21.62 4.48 -24.68
C TYR A 320 -21.69 3.89 -23.26
N SER A 321 -22.89 3.62 -22.73
CA SER A 321 -23.06 3.11 -21.35
C SER A 321 -23.50 1.64 -21.34
N ILE A 322 -22.79 0.80 -20.56
CA ILE A 322 -23.09 -0.63 -20.43
C ILE A 322 -23.19 -1.07 -18.97
N ALA A 323 -24.16 -1.92 -18.63
CA ALA A 323 -24.32 -2.51 -17.29
C ALA A 323 -24.55 -4.03 -17.36
N PRO A 324 -23.53 -4.83 -17.69
CA PRO A 324 -23.72 -6.23 -18.08
C PRO A 324 -24.02 -7.16 -16.88
N GLY A 325 -23.78 -6.69 -15.65
CA GLY A 325 -24.17 -7.35 -14.41
C GLY A 325 -25.50 -6.87 -13.83
N GLU A 326 -26.24 -6.01 -14.55
CA GLU A 326 -27.56 -5.56 -14.10
C GLU A 326 -28.55 -6.74 -14.03
N ASN A 327 -29.34 -6.78 -12.95
CA ASN A 327 -30.27 -7.86 -12.59
C ASN A 327 -29.64 -9.21 -12.24
N GLU A 328 -28.30 -9.32 -12.23
CA GLU A 328 -27.59 -10.52 -11.79
C GLU A 328 -27.46 -10.56 -10.26
N ILE A 329 -27.49 -11.77 -9.69
CA ILE A 329 -27.38 -11.96 -8.23
C ILE A 329 -25.89 -12.10 -7.84
N PRO A 330 -25.37 -11.24 -6.94
CA PRO A 330 -24.00 -11.36 -6.48
C PRO A 330 -23.69 -12.71 -5.83
N LYS A 331 -22.51 -13.25 -6.12
CA LYS A 331 -22.04 -14.51 -5.52
C LYS A 331 -21.08 -14.24 -4.36
N PRO A 332 -21.20 -14.93 -3.21
CA PRO A 332 -20.22 -14.83 -2.15
C PRO A 332 -18.83 -15.24 -2.64
N LEU A 333 -17.81 -14.44 -2.30
CA LEU A 333 -16.45 -14.57 -2.82
C LEU A 333 -15.85 -15.97 -2.67
N PHE A 334 -16.00 -16.59 -1.50
CA PHE A 334 -15.42 -17.92 -1.21
C PHE A 334 -16.31 -19.10 -1.60
N MET A 335 -17.59 -18.86 -1.91
CA MET A 335 -18.44 -19.91 -2.48
C MET A 335 -18.18 -20.09 -3.97
N ASP A 336 -17.79 -19.02 -4.65
CA ASP A 336 -17.35 -19.08 -6.04
C ASP A 336 -15.86 -19.41 -6.13
N LYS A 337 -15.53 -20.71 -6.17
CA LYS A 337 -14.15 -21.20 -6.29
C LYS A 337 -13.42 -20.71 -7.55
N GLN A 338 -14.16 -20.29 -8.57
CA GLN A 338 -13.62 -19.84 -9.86
C GLN A 338 -13.51 -18.31 -9.94
N CYS A 339 -13.95 -17.59 -8.90
CA CYS A 339 -14.00 -16.13 -8.90
C CYS A 339 -12.68 -15.48 -9.32
N GLU A 340 -11.54 -15.97 -8.81
CA GLU A 340 -10.24 -15.39 -9.11
C GLU A 340 -9.90 -15.46 -10.61
N ALA A 341 -10.03 -16.64 -11.24
CA ALA A 341 -9.74 -16.80 -12.67
C ALA A 341 -10.75 -16.06 -13.56
N LEU A 342 -12.03 -16.05 -13.17
CA LEU A 342 -13.10 -15.43 -13.96
C LEU A 342 -13.16 -13.90 -13.83
N ALA A 343 -12.63 -13.34 -12.74
CA ALA A 343 -12.53 -11.89 -12.53
C ALA A 343 -11.28 -11.28 -13.16
N PHE A 344 -10.21 -12.07 -13.31
CA PHE A 344 -8.91 -11.62 -13.83
C PHE A 344 -8.41 -12.51 -14.98
N PRO A 345 -9.14 -12.58 -16.11
CA PRO A 345 -8.79 -13.47 -17.23
C PRO A 345 -7.42 -13.15 -17.86
N THR A 346 -7.00 -11.89 -17.86
CA THR A 346 -5.66 -11.48 -18.32
C THR A 346 -4.54 -11.97 -17.41
N CYS A 347 -4.84 -12.16 -16.11
CA CYS A 347 -3.90 -12.75 -15.17
C CYS A 347 -3.86 -14.28 -15.25
N PHE A 348 -4.99 -14.90 -15.61
CA PHE A 348 -5.19 -16.35 -15.70
C PHE A 348 -5.69 -16.78 -17.09
N PRO A 349 -4.86 -16.60 -18.16
CA PRO A 349 -5.29 -16.81 -19.55
C PRO A 349 -5.85 -18.22 -19.80
N TYR A 350 -5.29 -19.25 -19.17
CA TYR A 350 -5.73 -20.65 -19.31
C TYR A 350 -6.69 -21.12 -18.19
N GLY A 351 -7.10 -20.23 -17.27
CA GLY A 351 -8.00 -20.55 -16.16
C GLY A 351 -7.42 -21.55 -15.14
N LYS A 352 -6.10 -21.67 -15.04
CA LYS A 352 -5.39 -22.58 -14.11
C LYS A 352 -4.41 -21.80 -13.23
N GLY A 353 -3.94 -22.43 -12.15
CA GLY A 353 -2.99 -21.82 -11.22
C GLY A 353 -3.64 -20.86 -10.22
N THR A 354 -4.96 -20.97 -10.01
CA THR A 354 -5.67 -20.21 -8.97
C THR A 354 -5.39 -20.79 -7.59
N PHE A 355 -5.77 -20.04 -6.54
CA PHE A 355 -5.71 -20.57 -5.17
C PHE A 355 -6.49 -21.89 -5.02
N SER A 356 -7.67 -21.99 -5.64
CA SER A 356 -8.51 -23.19 -5.60
C SER A 356 -7.82 -24.41 -6.21
N ASP A 357 -7.15 -24.26 -7.37
CA ASP A 357 -6.43 -25.35 -8.03
C ASP A 357 -5.28 -25.88 -7.14
N ILE A 358 -4.59 -24.97 -6.46
CA ILE A 358 -3.45 -25.28 -5.59
C ILE A 358 -3.89 -25.97 -4.29
N GLN A 359 -5.08 -25.63 -3.77
CA GLN A 359 -5.62 -26.32 -2.60
C GLN A 359 -5.97 -27.78 -2.89
N HIS A 360 -6.43 -28.09 -4.09
CA HIS A 360 -6.81 -29.45 -4.50
C HIS A 360 -5.62 -30.34 -4.88
N SER A 361 -4.47 -29.75 -5.24
CA SER A 361 -3.28 -30.46 -5.74
C SER A 361 -2.17 -30.69 -4.69
N ASN A 362 -2.20 -30.00 -3.56
CA ASN A 362 -1.10 -30.02 -2.58
C ASN A 362 -1.10 -31.24 -1.65
N GLY A 363 -0.27 -32.25 -1.96
CA GLY A 363 0.08 -33.34 -1.03
C GLY A 363 1.15 -33.00 0.02
N ASN A 364 1.93 -31.92 -0.15
CA ASN A 364 3.13 -31.61 0.66
C ASN A 364 2.99 -30.42 1.63
N GLY A 365 1.78 -29.89 1.82
CA GLY A 365 1.49 -28.86 2.82
C GLY A 365 0.47 -27.81 2.35
N LYS A 366 -0.42 -27.37 3.25
CA LYS A 366 -1.46 -26.39 2.92
C LYS A 366 -0.89 -24.97 2.82
N LEU A 367 -0.84 -24.41 1.60
CA LEU A 367 -0.55 -23.01 1.37
C LEU A 367 -1.75 -22.15 1.86
N SER A 368 -1.51 -21.21 2.78
CA SER A 368 -2.57 -20.29 3.22
C SER A 368 -2.83 -19.20 2.18
N LEU A 369 -4.05 -18.65 2.16
CA LEU A 369 -4.45 -17.61 1.20
C LEU A 369 -3.53 -16.38 1.24
N LYS A 370 -3.18 -15.90 2.45
CA LYS A 370 -2.20 -14.81 2.63
C LYS A 370 -0.85 -15.14 2.00
N LYS A 371 -0.35 -16.36 2.20
CA LYS A 371 0.94 -16.80 1.65
C LYS A 371 0.88 -16.93 0.12
N TYR A 372 -0.25 -17.35 -0.42
CA TYR A 372 -0.52 -17.41 -1.86
C TYR A 372 -0.47 -16.02 -2.50
N PHE A 373 -1.22 -15.04 -1.98
CA PHE A 373 -1.21 -13.70 -2.55
C PHE A 373 0.15 -13.01 -2.40
N VAL A 374 0.83 -13.17 -1.27
CA VAL A 374 2.22 -12.66 -1.13
C VAL A 374 3.14 -13.28 -2.18
N ASN A 375 2.96 -14.55 -2.53
CA ASN A 375 3.72 -15.19 -3.60
C ASN A 375 3.42 -14.57 -4.98
N ARG A 376 2.14 -14.33 -5.29
CA ARG A 376 1.71 -13.68 -6.54
C ARG A 376 2.22 -12.24 -6.65
N LEU A 377 2.07 -11.45 -5.59
CA LEU A 377 2.45 -10.03 -5.56
C LEU A 377 3.97 -9.78 -5.51
N THR A 378 4.77 -10.78 -5.16
CA THR A 378 6.25 -10.64 -5.11
C THR A 378 6.96 -11.52 -6.13
N ASN A 379 6.22 -12.04 -7.12
CA ASN A 379 6.78 -12.78 -8.24
C ASN A 379 7.62 -11.85 -9.14
N VAL A 380 8.52 -12.44 -9.94
CA VAL A 380 9.21 -11.72 -11.02
C VAL A 380 8.23 -11.24 -12.09
N ASP A 381 7.20 -12.03 -12.35
CA ASP A 381 6.08 -11.62 -13.18
C ASP A 381 5.21 -10.62 -12.41
N THR A 382 5.19 -9.39 -12.88
CA THR A 382 4.56 -8.27 -12.18
C THR A 382 3.07 -8.12 -12.49
N ARG A 383 2.44 -8.98 -13.32
CA ARG A 383 1.03 -8.84 -13.75
C ARG A 383 0.05 -8.65 -12.58
N PHE A 384 0.32 -9.30 -11.45
CA PHE A 384 -0.49 -9.19 -10.24
C PHE A 384 -0.16 -7.96 -9.39
N ALA A 385 1.11 -7.55 -9.40
CA ALA A 385 1.62 -6.44 -8.59
C ALA A 385 1.37 -5.06 -9.22
N THR A 386 1.15 -5.01 -10.54
CA THR A 386 0.78 -3.79 -11.28
C THR A 386 -0.73 -3.64 -11.42
N ASN A 387 -1.49 -4.73 -11.28
CA ASN A 387 -2.94 -4.70 -11.30
C ASN A 387 -3.51 -4.28 -9.94
N MET A 388 -3.89 -3.00 -9.83
CA MET A 388 -4.42 -2.41 -8.60
C MET A 388 -5.69 -3.12 -8.10
N SER A 389 -6.56 -3.52 -9.04
CA SER A 389 -7.80 -4.24 -8.79
C SER A 389 -7.53 -5.61 -8.17
N TYR A 390 -6.48 -6.30 -8.65
CA TYR A 390 -6.02 -7.56 -8.07
C TYR A 390 -5.40 -7.38 -6.67
N ILE A 391 -4.64 -6.30 -6.43
CA ILE A 391 -4.08 -6.00 -5.10
C ILE A 391 -5.20 -5.83 -4.07
N PHE A 392 -6.23 -5.03 -4.38
CA PHE A 392 -7.35 -4.82 -3.46
C PHE A 392 -8.25 -6.04 -3.32
N TYR A 393 -8.43 -6.82 -4.39
CA TYR A 393 -9.05 -8.14 -4.30
C TYR A 393 -8.29 -9.06 -3.33
N ALA A 394 -6.97 -9.14 -3.45
CA ALA A 394 -6.12 -9.95 -2.58
C ALA A 394 -6.18 -9.51 -1.11
N LEU A 395 -6.21 -8.20 -0.86
CA LEU A 395 -6.41 -7.62 0.47
C LEU A 395 -7.75 -8.05 1.05
N TYR A 396 -8.85 -7.74 0.35
CA TYR A 396 -10.21 -8.04 0.79
C TYR A 396 -10.42 -9.54 1.02
N ALA A 397 -9.98 -10.37 0.08
CA ALA A 397 -10.06 -11.83 0.21
C ALA A 397 -9.27 -12.32 1.44
N THR A 398 -8.06 -11.80 1.68
CA THR A 398 -7.28 -12.19 2.86
C THR A 398 -7.99 -11.83 4.15
N GLU A 399 -8.46 -10.59 4.28
CA GLU A 399 -9.15 -10.10 5.49
C GLU A 399 -10.47 -10.84 5.72
N LYS A 400 -11.30 -10.97 4.67
CA LYS A 400 -12.57 -11.68 4.76
C LYS A 400 -12.38 -13.13 5.17
N LYS A 401 -11.37 -13.81 4.62
CA LYS A 401 -11.05 -15.18 5.03
C LYS A 401 -10.59 -15.27 6.48
N GLN A 402 -9.74 -14.35 6.95
CA GLN A 402 -9.31 -14.33 8.35
C GLN A 402 -10.48 -14.11 9.30
N VAL A 403 -11.40 -13.22 8.95
CA VAL A 403 -12.64 -12.99 9.71
C VAL A 403 -13.52 -14.25 9.71
N ASP A 404 -13.76 -14.88 8.56
CA ASP A 404 -14.58 -16.09 8.46
C ASP A 404 -13.98 -17.27 9.24
N ASP A 405 -12.65 -17.45 9.17
CA ASP A 405 -11.93 -18.46 9.92
C ASP A 405 -12.00 -18.18 11.44
N ALA A 406 -11.87 -16.90 11.86
CA ALA A 406 -11.96 -16.47 13.25
C ALA A 406 -13.38 -16.67 13.82
N ILE A 407 -14.42 -16.29 13.08
CA ILE A 407 -15.82 -16.52 13.45
C ILE A 407 -16.06 -18.03 13.57
N SER A 408 -15.57 -18.84 12.63
CA SER A 408 -15.72 -20.30 12.68
C SER A 408 -15.06 -20.91 13.92
N ILE A 409 -13.91 -20.38 14.35
CA ILE A 409 -13.26 -20.78 15.60
C ILE A 409 -14.08 -20.33 16.81
N ALA A 410 -14.52 -19.07 16.84
CA ALA A 410 -15.31 -18.50 17.91
C ALA A 410 -16.59 -19.30 18.15
N VAL A 411 -17.33 -19.58 17.08
CA VAL A 411 -18.55 -20.38 17.09
C VAL A 411 -18.28 -21.79 17.61
N ARG A 412 -17.18 -22.44 17.21
CA ARG A 412 -16.81 -23.77 17.74
C ARG A 412 -16.43 -23.74 19.22
N LYS A 413 -15.76 -22.69 19.71
CA LYS A 413 -15.36 -22.56 21.12
C LYS A 413 -16.48 -22.11 22.04
N ALA A 414 -17.39 -21.28 21.55
CA ALA A 414 -18.60 -20.89 22.26
C ALA A 414 -19.58 -22.07 22.44
N ARG A 415 -19.41 -23.12 21.63
CA ARG A 415 -20.20 -24.35 21.67
C ARG A 415 -19.57 -25.39 22.61
N LYS A 416 -20.38 -25.93 23.53
CA LYS A 416 -20.16 -27.26 24.13
C LYS A 416 -20.87 -28.39 23.33
N GLN A 417 -21.71 -28.08 22.33
CA GLN A 417 -22.48 -29.02 21.48
C GLN A 417 -22.77 -28.46 20.07
N ASP A 418 -23.13 -29.34 19.12
CA ASP A 418 -23.45 -29.03 17.72
C ASP A 418 -24.74 -28.21 17.56
N ILE A 419 -24.73 -27.24 16.64
CA ILE A 419 -25.87 -26.34 16.36
C ILE A 419 -26.27 -26.51 14.91
N THR A 420 -27.57 -26.61 14.67
CA THR A 420 -28.19 -26.67 13.33
C THR A 420 -28.44 -25.27 12.75
N ALA A 421 -28.55 -25.16 11.43
CA ALA A 421 -28.75 -23.88 10.74
C ALA A 421 -30.01 -23.11 11.21
N GLY A 422 -31.02 -23.80 11.75
CA GLY A 422 -32.22 -23.18 12.34
C GLY A 422 -31.95 -22.39 13.62
N GLN A 423 -30.98 -22.82 14.44
CA GLN A 423 -30.63 -22.16 15.70
C GLN A 423 -29.78 -20.89 15.51
N LEU A 424 -29.15 -20.71 14.34
CA LEU A 424 -28.42 -19.48 13.97
C LEU A 424 -29.33 -18.40 13.36
N LYS A 425 -30.57 -18.76 13.00
CA LYS A 425 -31.59 -17.80 12.53
C LYS A 425 -32.31 -17.09 13.67
N ASP A 426 -32.15 -17.56 14.91
CA ASP A 426 -32.72 -16.94 16.11
C ASP A 426 -31.87 -15.72 16.54
N PRO A 427 -32.38 -14.48 16.43
CA PRO A 427 -31.65 -13.26 16.77
C PRO A 427 -31.28 -13.17 18.26
N GLY A 428 -32.04 -13.81 19.16
CA GLY A 428 -31.82 -13.74 20.60
C GLY A 428 -30.55 -14.48 21.03
N ARG A 429 -30.37 -15.71 20.53
CA ARG A 429 -29.21 -16.55 20.83
C ARG A 429 -27.93 -16.09 20.13
N LEU A 430 -28.06 -15.48 18.95
CA LEU A 430 -26.95 -14.81 18.27
C LEU A 430 -26.45 -13.60 19.08
N LYS A 431 -27.36 -12.82 19.67
CA LYS A 431 -27.00 -11.73 20.59
C LYS A 431 -26.25 -12.25 21.82
N GLU A 432 -26.69 -13.32 22.48
CA GLU A 432 -25.95 -13.86 23.65
C GLU A 432 -24.51 -14.31 23.34
N ILE A 433 -24.25 -14.83 22.13
CA ILE A 433 -22.91 -15.21 21.69
C ILE A 433 -22.03 -13.98 21.43
N ILE A 434 -22.61 -12.92 20.86
CA ILE A 434 -21.94 -11.64 20.60
C ILE A 434 -21.67 -10.88 21.91
N VAL A 435 -22.62 -10.90 22.86
CA VAL A 435 -22.61 -10.16 24.13
C VAL A 435 -21.48 -10.59 25.07
N LYS A 436 -20.90 -11.79 24.93
CA LYS A 436 -19.77 -12.23 25.76
C LYS A 436 -18.41 -11.68 25.31
N ASP A 437 -18.33 -10.88 24.24
CA ASP A 437 -17.09 -10.34 23.65
C ASP A 437 -16.01 -11.37 23.25
N GLN A 438 -16.28 -12.66 23.43
CA GLN A 438 -15.38 -13.74 23.08
C GLN A 438 -15.16 -13.81 21.57
N ALA A 439 -16.15 -13.45 20.75
CA ALA A 439 -16.05 -13.42 19.29
C ALA A 439 -14.99 -12.41 18.80
N PHE A 440 -14.88 -11.25 19.44
CA PHE A 440 -13.94 -10.20 19.05
C PHE A 440 -12.49 -10.55 19.43
N GLN A 441 -12.27 -11.29 20.53
CA GLN A 441 -10.93 -11.78 20.88
C GLN A 441 -10.28 -12.60 19.76
N PHE A 442 -11.06 -13.33 18.96
CA PHE A 442 -10.53 -14.10 17.82
C PHE A 442 -10.10 -13.23 16.64
N LEU A 443 -10.48 -11.95 16.61
CA LEU A 443 -10.06 -10.97 15.60
C LEU A 443 -8.70 -10.34 15.92
N GLN A 444 -8.02 -10.72 17.01
CA GLN A 444 -6.64 -10.32 17.31
C GLN A 444 -5.66 -10.61 16.16
N GLN A 445 -5.94 -11.61 15.32
CA GLN A 445 -5.11 -11.96 14.16
C GLN A 445 -5.44 -11.13 12.89
N VAL A 446 -6.54 -10.38 12.91
CA VAL A 446 -6.95 -9.47 11.82
C VAL A 446 -6.31 -8.11 12.10
N ARG A 447 -5.26 -7.80 11.34
CA ARG A 447 -4.54 -6.53 11.50
C ARG A 447 -5.49 -5.35 11.32
N GLY A 448 -5.41 -4.37 12.20
CA GLY A 448 -6.28 -3.19 12.15
C GLY A 448 -7.61 -3.33 12.90
N SER A 449 -7.99 -4.54 13.33
CA SER A 449 -9.19 -4.73 14.15
C SER A 449 -9.02 -4.08 15.54
N PRO A 450 -10.12 -3.71 16.23
CA PRO A 450 -10.05 -3.21 17.60
C PRO A 450 -9.30 -4.15 18.54
N SER A 451 -9.53 -5.46 18.43
CA SER A 451 -8.86 -6.47 19.27
C SER A 451 -7.39 -6.65 18.94
N TYR A 452 -6.97 -6.49 17.68
CA TYR A 452 -5.55 -6.42 17.31
C TYR A 452 -4.87 -5.21 17.96
N TRP A 453 -5.51 -4.04 17.93
CA TRP A 453 -4.94 -2.83 18.53
C TRP A 453 -4.91 -2.90 20.06
N GLN A 454 -5.93 -3.48 20.68
CA GLN A 454 -5.93 -3.74 22.11
C GLN A 454 -4.79 -4.68 22.52
N HIS A 455 -4.53 -5.73 21.74
CA HIS A 455 -3.39 -6.62 21.99
C HIS A 455 -2.04 -5.88 21.87
N ALA A 456 -1.84 -5.11 20.79
CA ALA A 456 -0.63 -4.32 20.60
C ALA A 456 -0.45 -3.26 21.72
N GLN A 457 -1.54 -2.67 22.20
CA GLN A 457 -1.54 -1.76 23.35
C GLN A 457 -1.10 -2.49 24.62
N PHE A 458 -1.62 -3.70 24.89
CA PHE A 458 -1.21 -4.48 26.05
C PHE A 458 0.24 -4.93 25.99
N GLU A 459 0.77 -5.28 24.81
CA GLU A 459 2.20 -5.55 24.64
C GLU A 459 3.05 -4.33 25.01
N LEU A 460 2.66 -3.14 24.51
CA LEU A 460 3.35 -1.89 24.84
C LEU A 460 3.26 -1.55 26.34
N LEU A 461 2.09 -1.71 26.96
CA LEU A 461 1.89 -1.50 28.39
C LEU A 461 2.70 -2.49 29.24
N ALA A 462 2.83 -3.74 28.79
CA ALA A 462 3.68 -4.73 29.46
C ALA A 462 5.17 -4.36 29.38
N LEU A 463 5.62 -3.82 28.24
CA LEU A 463 6.97 -3.26 28.10
C LEU A 463 7.17 -2.08 29.06
N VAL A 464 6.23 -1.14 29.10
CA VAL A 464 6.30 0.02 30.01
C VAL A 464 6.28 -0.43 31.48
N ARG A 465 5.44 -1.39 31.86
CA ARG A 465 5.38 -1.91 33.23
C ARG A 465 6.67 -2.64 33.64
N SER A 466 7.30 -3.37 32.72
CA SER A 466 8.49 -4.18 33.01
C SER A 466 9.80 -3.39 32.92
N LYS A 467 9.89 -2.39 32.04
CA LYS A 467 11.10 -1.61 31.77
C LYS A 467 11.03 -0.16 32.27
N GLY A 468 9.85 0.31 32.68
CA GLY A 468 9.58 1.72 32.93
C GLY A 468 9.24 2.48 31.64
N PRO A 469 9.10 3.81 31.70
CA PRO A 469 8.86 4.64 30.50
C PRO A 469 9.98 4.46 29.47
N PHE A 470 9.64 4.54 28.18
CA PHE A 470 10.64 4.50 27.11
C PHE A 470 11.55 5.74 27.18
N THR A 471 12.80 5.58 26.75
CA THR A 471 13.79 6.66 26.73
C THR A 471 13.58 7.59 25.54
N TRP A 472 13.38 7.02 24.34
CA TRP A 472 13.22 7.79 23.11
C TRP A 472 11.94 7.40 22.37
N PHE A 473 11.29 8.40 21.79
CA PHE A 473 10.24 8.21 20.81
C PHE A 473 10.72 8.74 19.45
N LEU A 474 10.69 7.89 18.43
CA LEU A 474 11.09 8.25 17.08
C LEU A 474 9.91 8.11 16.14
N THR A 475 9.71 9.09 15.27
CA THR A 475 8.81 8.98 14.13
C THR A 475 9.62 9.15 12.86
N LEU A 476 9.62 8.12 12.00
CA LEU A 476 10.33 8.10 10.73
C LEU A 476 9.31 8.10 9.58
N SER A 477 9.27 9.21 8.84
CA SER A 477 8.38 9.41 7.70
C SER A 477 9.00 8.89 6.40
N CYS A 478 8.19 8.29 5.52
CA CYS A 478 8.62 7.95 4.17
C CYS A 478 8.78 9.21 3.31
N ALA A 479 9.92 9.32 2.63
CA ALA A 479 10.21 10.37 1.64
C ALA A 479 10.55 9.71 0.29
N ASP A 480 9.71 8.77 -0.12
CA ASP A 480 9.84 7.95 -1.33
C ASP A 480 9.99 8.77 -2.62
N THR A 481 9.40 9.96 -2.69
CA THR A 481 9.60 10.91 -3.81
C THR A 481 11.04 11.42 -3.92
N LYS A 482 11.79 11.43 -2.81
CA LYS A 482 13.18 11.90 -2.72
C LYS A 482 14.18 10.74 -2.68
N TRP A 483 13.76 9.51 -2.89
CA TRP A 483 14.61 8.31 -2.82
C TRP A 483 14.84 7.73 -4.21
N PRO A 484 15.94 8.12 -4.91
CA PRO A 484 16.25 7.60 -6.24
C PRO A 484 16.26 6.08 -6.30
N GLU A 485 16.72 5.42 -5.24
CA GLU A 485 16.78 3.96 -5.14
C GLU A 485 15.42 3.27 -5.34
N THR A 486 14.31 3.93 -5.00
CA THR A 486 12.97 3.35 -5.15
C THR A 486 12.58 3.32 -6.63
N VAL A 487 12.80 4.42 -7.36
CA VAL A 487 12.53 4.50 -8.79
C VAL A 487 13.48 3.59 -9.57
N GLN A 488 14.77 3.58 -9.22
CA GLN A 488 15.76 2.67 -9.80
C GLN A 488 15.40 1.21 -9.60
N SER A 489 14.89 0.84 -8.42
CA SER A 489 14.40 -0.51 -8.15
C SER A 489 13.26 -0.90 -9.09
N ILE A 490 12.36 0.03 -9.40
CA ILE A 490 11.23 -0.22 -10.30
C ILE A 490 11.72 -0.26 -11.75
N ALA A 491 12.65 0.62 -12.15
CA ALA A 491 13.25 0.62 -13.47
C ALA A 491 14.00 -0.68 -13.76
N ALA A 492 14.79 -1.17 -12.79
CA ALA A 492 15.54 -2.41 -12.90
C ALA A 492 14.61 -3.63 -13.08
N GLN A 493 13.43 -3.63 -12.45
CA GLN A 493 12.40 -4.65 -12.68
C GLN A 493 11.86 -4.66 -14.11
N LYS A 494 11.94 -3.52 -14.82
CA LYS A 494 11.60 -3.37 -16.24
C LYS A 494 12.80 -3.51 -17.17
N GLY A 495 13.95 -3.97 -16.67
CA GLY A 495 15.17 -4.11 -17.46
C GLY A 495 15.86 -2.79 -17.82
N ARG A 496 15.51 -1.67 -17.18
CA ARG A 496 16.14 -0.37 -17.39
C ARG A 496 17.04 -0.02 -16.22
N ILE A 497 18.24 0.45 -16.51
CA ILE A 497 19.17 0.99 -15.51
C ILE A 497 19.12 2.50 -15.62
N ILE A 498 18.79 3.18 -14.53
CA ILE A 498 18.68 4.63 -14.44
C ILE A 498 19.66 5.11 -13.37
N SER A 499 20.38 6.19 -13.62
CA SER A 499 21.33 6.80 -12.69
C SER A 499 20.65 7.62 -11.57
N ASP A 500 21.40 8.02 -10.55
CA ASP A 500 20.89 8.90 -9.48
C ASP A 500 20.53 10.30 -10.05
N GLU A 501 21.24 10.77 -11.08
CA GLU A 501 21.06 12.07 -11.72
C GLU A 501 19.82 12.13 -12.59
N GLU A 502 19.59 11.10 -13.41
CA GLU A 502 18.37 10.98 -14.22
C GLU A 502 17.11 11.01 -13.37
N VAL A 503 17.09 10.30 -12.22
CA VAL A 503 15.91 10.32 -11.33
C VAL A 503 15.72 11.68 -10.67
N LYS A 504 16.80 12.39 -10.32
CA LYS A 504 16.70 13.75 -9.75
C LYS A 504 16.17 14.77 -10.74
N ASN A 505 16.42 14.56 -12.04
CA ASN A 505 15.93 15.42 -13.11
C ASN A 505 14.49 15.08 -13.54
N MET A 506 13.91 13.98 -13.05
CA MET A 506 12.50 13.67 -13.30
C MET A 506 11.60 14.69 -12.61
N SER A 507 10.51 15.04 -13.27
CA SER A 507 9.46 15.85 -12.67
C SER A 507 8.82 15.10 -11.49
N SER A 508 8.29 15.86 -10.52
CA SER A 508 7.50 15.29 -9.43
C SER A 508 6.36 14.40 -9.96
N GLY A 509 5.70 14.79 -11.05
CA GLY A 509 4.60 14.03 -11.66
C GLY A 509 5.03 12.63 -12.12
N GLU A 510 6.19 12.53 -12.77
CA GLU A 510 6.75 11.25 -13.22
C GLU A 510 7.08 10.34 -12.04
N VAL A 511 7.78 10.87 -11.02
CA VAL A 511 8.12 10.08 -9.81
C VAL A 511 6.87 9.51 -9.15
N HIS A 512 5.82 10.32 -8.99
CA HIS A 512 4.54 9.85 -8.46
C HIS A 512 3.91 8.78 -9.36
N GLN A 513 4.02 8.89 -10.69
CA GLN A 513 3.52 7.88 -11.61
C GLN A 513 4.23 6.53 -11.44
N TRP A 514 5.56 6.55 -11.29
CA TRP A 514 6.36 5.33 -11.01
C TRP A 514 5.92 4.66 -9.72
N LEU A 515 5.78 5.43 -8.64
CA LEU A 515 5.37 4.91 -7.32
C LEU A 515 3.93 4.37 -7.33
N ARG A 516 2.98 5.12 -7.90
CA ARG A 516 1.57 4.72 -7.99
C ARG A 516 1.36 3.43 -8.77
N LYS A 517 2.11 3.24 -9.86
CA LYS A 517 2.02 2.02 -10.69
C LYS A 517 2.71 0.81 -10.03
N ASN A 518 3.52 1.01 -8.99
CA ASN A 518 4.33 -0.05 -8.37
C ASN A 518 4.30 0.00 -6.83
N PRO A 519 3.11 -0.03 -6.21
CA PRO A 519 2.95 0.16 -4.76
C PRO A 519 3.63 -0.94 -3.94
N ILE A 520 3.67 -2.18 -4.47
CA ILE A 520 4.32 -3.31 -3.78
C ILE A 520 5.83 -3.10 -3.67
N THR A 521 6.49 -2.65 -4.75
CA THR A 521 7.93 -2.38 -4.75
C THR A 521 8.24 -1.21 -3.82
N ALA A 522 7.47 -0.12 -3.88
CA ALA A 522 7.62 1.04 -2.99
C ALA A 522 7.52 0.65 -1.50
N ALA A 523 6.48 -0.10 -1.12
CA ALA A 523 6.30 -0.56 0.26
C ALA A 523 7.44 -1.47 0.74
N ARG A 524 7.95 -2.36 -0.12
CA ARG A 524 9.09 -3.23 0.19
C ARG A 524 10.38 -2.44 0.36
N GLN A 525 10.58 -1.39 -0.43
CA GLN A 525 11.77 -0.54 -0.31
C GLN A 525 11.75 0.29 0.98
N PHE A 526 10.59 0.82 1.36
CA PHE A 526 10.43 1.47 2.67
C PHE A 526 10.79 0.53 3.82
N ASP A 527 10.20 -0.69 3.85
CA ASP A 527 10.49 -1.66 4.90
C ASP A 527 11.98 -2.04 4.92
N HIS A 528 12.58 -2.31 3.75
CA HIS A 528 14.00 -2.62 3.65
C HIS A 528 14.90 -1.50 4.18
N ARG A 529 14.59 -0.25 3.84
CA ARG A 529 15.33 0.92 4.31
C ARG A 529 15.20 1.07 5.82
N LEU A 530 14.00 0.89 6.38
CA LEU A 530 13.75 0.95 7.81
C LEU A 530 14.52 -0.15 8.57
N GLN A 531 14.43 -1.40 8.11
CA GLN A 531 15.18 -2.52 8.71
C GLN A 531 16.70 -2.31 8.60
N SER A 532 17.17 -1.79 7.47
CA SER A 532 18.59 -1.46 7.26
C SER A 532 19.06 -0.36 8.21
N PHE A 533 18.23 0.66 8.43
CA PHE A 533 18.52 1.74 9.37
C PHE A 533 18.60 1.21 10.81
N PHE A 534 17.64 0.38 11.22
CA PHE A 534 17.68 -0.26 12.54
C PHE A 534 18.92 -1.12 12.73
N LYS A 535 19.21 -2.01 11.78
CA LYS A 535 20.33 -2.94 11.88
C LYS A 535 21.68 -2.25 11.88
N ASN A 536 21.89 -1.31 10.96
CA ASN A 536 23.21 -0.74 10.70
C ASN A 536 23.48 0.55 11.50
N VAL A 537 22.45 1.21 12.02
CA VAL A 537 22.56 2.48 12.75
C VAL A 537 22.06 2.32 14.19
N ILE A 538 20.76 2.14 14.42
CA ILE A 538 20.16 2.20 15.77
C ILE A 538 20.65 1.08 16.69
N LEU A 539 20.68 -0.16 16.20
CA LEU A 539 21.11 -1.35 16.95
C LEU A 539 22.59 -1.68 16.73
N SER A 540 23.35 -0.74 16.14
CA SER A 540 24.77 -0.92 15.92
C SER A 540 25.57 -0.76 17.20
N LYS A 541 26.81 -1.26 17.22
CA LYS A 541 27.74 -1.09 18.35
C LYS A 541 28.21 0.36 18.55
N MET A 542 27.79 1.29 17.68
CA MET A 542 28.04 2.72 17.87
C MET A 542 27.10 3.33 18.90
N GLU A 543 25.95 2.68 19.17
CA GLU A 543 25.00 3.09 20.19
C GLU A 543 24.65 4.60 20.08
N PRO A 544 24.19 5.07 18.90
CA PRO A 544 24.06 6.51 18.62
C PRO A 544 23.03 7.21 19.51
N LEU A 545 22.05 6.45 20.03
CA LEU A 545 21.05 6.91 21.00
C LEU A 545 21.26 6.22 22.36
N GLY A 546 22.46 5.67 22.60
CA GLY A 546 22.79 4.73 23.66
C GLY A 546 22.46 3.28 23.29
N LYS A 547 22.82 2.35 24.18
CA LYS A 547 22.63 0.91 23.98
C LYS A 547 21.16 0.53 24.12
N VAL A 548 20.49 0.32 22.99
CA VAL A 548 19.07 -0.09 22.94
C VAL A 548 18.94 -1.52 23.47
N THR A 549 18.14 -1.70 24.53
CA THR A 549 17.86 -3.00 25.16
C THR A 549 16.55 -3.61 24.66
N CYS A 550 15.58 -2.75 24.31
CA CYS A 550 14.26 -3.15 23.82
C CYS A 550 13.69 -2.02 22.96
N TYR A 551 12.83 -2.38 22.00
CA TYR A 551 12.06 -1.41 21.23
C TYR A 551 10.68 -1.95 20.89
N PHE A 552 9.73 -1.04 20.69
CA PHE A 552 8.43 -1.31 20.11
C PHE A 552 8.28 -0.47 18.84
N GLN A 553 7.79 -1.06 17.75
CA GLN A 553 7.62 -0.38 16.47
C GLN A 553 6.21 -0.63 15.91
N ARG A 554 5.57 0.44 15.46
CA ARG A 554 4.32 0.42 14.70
C ARG A 554 4.54 1.16 13.38
N THR A 555 4.15 0.53 12.27
CA THR A 555 4.05 1.22 10.97
C THR A 555 2.60 1.57 10.68
N GLU A 556 2.37 2.85 10.42
CA GLU A 556 1.09 3.47 10.09
C GLU A 556 1.16 4.06 8.68
N PHE A 557 0.03 4.07 7.95
CA PHE A 557 -0.05 4.74 6.66
C PHE A 557 -0.83 6.04 6.85
N GLN A 558 -0.21 7.18 6.55
CA GLN A 558 -0.85 8.48 6.69
C GLN A 558 -1.98 8.66 5.67
N LEU A 559 -2.79 9.71 5.84
CA LEU A 559 -3.90 10.07 4.95
C LEU A 559 -3.49 10.19 3.47
N ARG A 560 -2.21 10.49 3.19
CA ARG A 560 -1.60 10.56 1.85
C ARG A 560 -1.11 9.22 1.27
N GLY A 561 -1.23 8.12 2.03
CA GLY A 561 -0.86 6.78 1.60
C GLY A 561 0.60 6.38 1.84
N SER A 562 1.48 7.30 2.29
CA SER A 562 2.87 6.98 2.61
C SER A 562 3.04 6.41 4.04
N PRO A 563 3.93 5.42 4.24
CA PRO A 563 4.13 4.78 5.54
C PRO A 563 4.99 5.62 6.49
N HIS A 564 4.67 5.53 7.77
CA HIS A 564 5.31 6.19 8.91
C HIS A 564 5.63 5.13 9.97
N ALA A 565 6.84 5.14 10.52
CA ALA A 565 7.20 4.26 11.61
C ALA A 565 7.25 5.04 12.93
N HIS A 566 6.38 4.67 13.88
CA HIS A 566 6.41 5.14 15.26
C HIS A 566 7.14 4.11 16.11
N ILE A 567 8.14 4.56 16.86
CA ILE A 567 9.08 3.68 17.55
C ILE A 567 9.28 4.20 18.97
N ALA A 568 9.15 3.32 19.95
CA ALA A 568 9.58 3.54 21.32
C ALA A 568 10.86 2.74 21.59
N LEU A 569 11.89 3.38 22.14
CA LEU A 569 13.18 2.77 22.46
C LEU A 569 13.48 2.83 23.96
N TRP A 570 13.98 1.72 24.52
CA TRP A 570 14.52 1.65 25.87
C TRP A 570 16.03 1.47 25.81
N VAL A 571 16.75 2.35 26.50
CA VAL A 571 18.21 2.41 26.47
C VAL A 571 18.78 2.08 27.85
N GLU A 572 19.90 1.36 27.86
CA GLU A 572 20.60 1.02 29.09
C GLU A 572 21.16 2.28 29.79
N ASN A 573 21.02 2.36 31.11
CA ASN A 573 21.53 3.45 31.95
C ASN A 573 20.99 4.85 31.60
N ALA A 574 19.78 4.96 31.04
CA ALA A 574 19.12 6.25 30.90
C ALA A 574 18.68 6.78 32.29
N PRO A 575 18.93 8.06 32.62
CA PRO A 575 18.53 8.64 33.90
C PRO A 575 17.01 8.67 34.02
N ARG A 576 16.50 8.32 35.20
CA ARG A 576 15.06 8.33 35.49
C ARG A 576 14.64 9.71 35.97
N LEU A 577 13.58 10.25 35.38
CA LEU A 577 13.02 11.57 35.73
C LEU A 577 12.68 11.73 37.23
N GLU A 578 12.30 10.64 37.90
CA GLU A 578 11.85 10.68 39.31
C GLU A 578 13.00 10.61 40.32
N THR A 579 14.15 10.03 39.95
CA THR A 579 15.21 9.69 40.91
C THR A 579 16.55 10.31 40.59
N ALA A 580 16.82 10.64 39.32
CA ALA A 580 18.08 11.24 38.92
C ALA A 580 18.07 12.75 39.14
N PRO A 581 19.22 13.36 39.49
CA PRO A 581 19.35 14.82 39.54
C PRO A 581 19.01 15.46 38.20
N ASN A 582 18.41 16.65 38.25
CA ASN A 582 18.02 17.39 37.05
C ASN A 582 19.20 17.66 36.12
N GLU A 583 20.39 17.92 36.68
CA GLU A 583 21.62 18.18 35.93
C GLU A 583 22.04 16.95 35.10
N GLU A 584 21.89 15.74 35.65
CA GLU A 584 22.20 14.50 34.95
C GLU A 584 21.24 14.26 33.79
N ILE A 585 19.94 14.49 34.01
CA ILE A 585 18.90 14.35 32.98
C ILE A 585 19.14 15.35 31.85
N VAL A 586 19.39 16.61 32.18
CA VAL A 586 19.68 17.68 31.21
C VAL A 586 20.93 17.33 30.40
N SER A 587 22.03 16.95 31.06
CA SER A 587 23.27 16.57 30.39
C SER A 587 23.08 15.36 29.47
N PHE A 588 22.27 14.39 29.89
CA PHE A 588 21.93 13.23 29.07
C PHE A 588 21.14 13.64 27.82
N ILE A 589 20.13 14.51 27.94
CA ILE A 589 19.34 14.99 26.80
C ILE A 589 20.19 15.80 25.83
N ASP A 590 20.95 16.77 26.32
CA ASP A 590 21.79 17.68 25.53
C ASP A 590 22.91 16.95 24.76
N LYS A 591 23.29 15.76 25.24
CA LYS A 591 24.23 14.88 24.52
C LYS A 591 23.68 14.36 23.18
N TYR A 592 22.35 14.15 23.07
CA TYR A 592 21.73 13.52 21.90
C TYR A 592 20.83 14.48 21.10
N ILE A 593 20.27 15.49 21.75
CA ILE A 593 19.31 16.42 21.15
C ILE A 593 19.88 17.84 21.23
N THR A 594 19.82 18.55 20.11
CA THR A 594 20.17 19.97 20.04
C THR A 594 19.12 20.74 19.25
N CYS A 595 18.87 21.98 19.66
CA CYS A 595 18.03 22.94 18.96
C CYS A 595 18.86 24.01 18.23
N SER A 596 20.19 23.93 18.32
CA SER A 596 21.08 24.85 17.62
C SER A 596 21.08 24.56 16.12
N LEU A 597 21.03 25.63 15.32
CA LEU A 597 21.30 25.50 13.89
C LEU A 597 22.76 25.07 13.71
N PRO A 598 23.04 24.06 12.85
CA PRO A 598 24.40 23.73 12.46
C PRO A 598 25.14 24.94 11.86
N ASN A 599 26.45 24.83 11.67
CA ASN A 599 27.17 25.82 10.87
C ASN A 599 26.66 25.77 9.42
N PRO A 600 26.62 26.91 8.68
CA PRO A 600 26.19 26.93 7.28
C PRO A 600 26.95 25.97 6.36
N ASP A 601 28.21 25.65 6.68
CA ASP A 601 29.05 24.69 5.94
C ASP A 601 28.70 23.22 6.24
N ASP A 602 27.87 22.94 7.26
CA ASP A 602 27.43 21.59 7.59
C ASP A 602 26.33 21.14 6.60
N PRO A 603 26.46 19.97 5.96
CA PRO A 603 25.42 19.43 5.08
C PRO A 603 24.03 19.28 5.72
N LEU A 604 23.93 19.25 7.06
CA LEU A 604 22.67 19.23 7.79
C LEU A 604 22.01 20.60 7.91
N TYR A 605 22.73 21.71 7.68
CA TYR A 605 22.22 23.06 7.88
C TYR A 605 20.92 23.30 7.11
N GLU A 606 20.93 23.04 5.81
CA GLU A 606 19.78 23.22 4.92
C GLU A 606 18.57 22.42 5.41
N HIS A 607 18.78 21.14 5.75
CA HIS A 607 17.72 20.26 6.25
C HIS A 607 17.13 20.72 7.58
N VAL A 608 17.97 21.13 8.54
CA VAL A 608 17.51 21.62 9.85
C VAL A 608 16.80 22.96 9.71
N ASN A 609 17.36 23.86 8.91
CA ASN A 609 16.81 25.19 8.66
C ASN A 609 15.43 25.12 8.00
N GLU A 610 15.25 24.23 7.04
CA GLU A 610 13.97 24.05 6.34
C GLU A 610 12.94 23.25 7.14
N LYS A 611 13.35 22.17 7.82
CA LYS A 611 12.42 21.15 8.34
C LYS A 611 12.21 21.18 9.84
N GLN A 612 13.08 21.85 10.60
CA GLN A 612 13.00 21.94 12.06
C GLN A 612 12.60 23.35 12.54
N ARG A 613 11.98 24.15 11.65
CA ARG A 613 11.37 25.43 11.99
C ARG A 613 9.85 25.33 11.96
N HIS A 614 9.21 25.94 12.96
CA HIS A 614 7.76 26.04 12.96
C HIS A 614 7.31 27.11 11.97
N SER A 615 6.66 26.69 10.89
CA SER A 615 5.87 27.57 10.04
C SER A 615 4.38 27.40 10.36
N HIS A 616 3.63 28.51 10.35
CA HIS A 616 2.20 28.46 10.62
C HIS A 616 1.47 27.79 9.45
N SER A 617 1.05 26.54 9.67
CA SER A 617 0.23 25.79 8.71
C SER A 617 -1.27 25.94 9.01
N VAL A 618 -2.12 25.41 8.14
CA VAL A 618 -3.58 25.34 8.33
C VAL A 618 -3.94 24.66 9.67
N ALA A 619 -3.15 23.68 10.11
CA ALA A 619 -3.36 23.00 11.39
C ALA A 619 -3.19 23.95 12.60
N CYS A 620 -2.34 24.98 12.48
CA CYS A 620 -2.13 25.97 13.53
C CYS A 620 -3.36 26.86 13.76
N LYS A 621 -4.13 27.15 12.69
CA LYS A 621 -5.28 28.07 12.69
C LYS A 621 -6.64 27.36 12.84
N LYS A 622 -6.63 26.04 13.09
CA LYS A 622 -7.83 25.19 13.03
C LYS A 622 -8.95 25.56 14.02
N LYS A 623 -8.62 26.20 15.14
CA LYS A 623 -9.59 26.56 16.21
C LYS A 623 -9.61 28.06 16.54
N SER A 624 -8.65 28.84 16.06
CA SER A 624 -8.44 30.24 16.43
C SER A 624 -7.50 30.92 15.44
N ASN A 625 -7.51 32.26 15.41
CA ASN A 625 -6.50 33.05 14.69
C ASN A 625 -5.11 32.96 15.33
N SER A 626 -5.00 32.53 16.58
CA SER A 626 -3.73 32.24 17.25
C SER A 626 -3.27 30.81 17.00
N CYS A 627 -1.95 30.59 17.02
CA CYS A 627 -1.36 29.26 16.85
C CYS A 627 -1.84 28.31 17.96
N ARG A 628 -2.52 27.23 17.58
CA ARG A 628 -2.94 26.14 18.50
C ARG A 628 -1.81 25.59 19.36
N PHE A 629 -0.58 25.60 18.85
CA PHE A 629 0.59 25.06 19.55
C PHE A 629 1.30 26.12 20.41
N HIS A 630 0.78 27.36 20.43
CA HIS A 630 1.34 28.50 21.14
C HIS A 630 2.80 28.79 20.74
N TYR A 631 3.08 28.75 19.43
CA TYR A 631 4.32 29.33 18.89
C TYR A 631 4.13 30.82 18.60
N PRO A 632 5.20 31.64 18.72
CA PRO A 632 6.53 31.24 19.17
C PRO A 632 6.56 30.93 20.67
N LYS A 633 7.33 29.89 21.05
CA LYS A 633 7.62 29.60 22.46
C LYS A 633 8.67 30.60 22.96
N PRO A 634 8.67 30.94 24.27
CA PRO A 634 9.74 31.75 24.85
C PRO A 634 11.11 31.13 24.56
N PRO A 635 12.11 31.91 24.13
CA PRO A 635 13.44 31.39 23.87
C PRO A 635 14.06 30.87 25.17
N SER A 636 14.81 29.77 25.08
CA SER A 636 15.62 29.24 26.18
C SER A 636 17.01 28.91 25.68
N ASN A 637 18.02 29.26 26.47
CA ASN A 637 19.43 28.95 26.19
C ASN A 637 19.89 27.61 26.78
N ARG A 638 19.01 26.92 27.52
CA ARG A 638 19.28 25.63 28.14
C ARG A 638 18.05 24.74 28.13
N THR A 639 18.25 23.44 28.28
CA THR A 639 17.16 22.50 28.50
C THR A 639 16.54 22.71 29.88
N ILE A 640 15.21 22.77 29.92
CA ILE A 640 14.41 23.02 31.12
C ILE A 640 13.50 21.81 31.34
N ILE A 641 13.51 21.25 32.54
CA ILE A 641 12.60 20.19 32.95
C ILE A 641 11.34 20.85 33.49
N ALA A 642 10.20 20.57 32.86
CA ALA A 642 8.90 21.01 33.37
C ALA A 642 8.47 20.08 34.51
N SER A 643 8.31 20.61 35.73
CA SER A 643 7.65 19.91 36.81
C SER A 643 6.13 20.11 36.72
N ALA A 644 5.36 19.05 36.91
CA ALA A 644 3.92 19.19 37.08
C ALA A 644 3.66 20.00 38.36
N LYS A 645 2.80 21.02 38.30
CA LYS A 645 2.31 21.66 39.53
C LYS A 645 1.58 20.57 40.34
N PRO A 646 1.77 20.51 41.67
CA PRO A 646 0.96 19.62 42.49
C PRO A 646 -0.51 19.99 42.26
N GLU A 647 -1.31 19.00 41.88
CA GLU A 647 -2.75 19.18 41.70
C GLU A 647 -3.33 19.72 43.01
N SER A 648 -3.96 20.90 42.97
CA SER A 648 -4.77 21.33 44.09
C SER A 648 -5.96 20.36 44.21
N ASN A 649 -6.27 19.94 45.44
CA ASN A 649 -7.30 18.94 45.76
C ASN A 649 -8.70 19.21 45.14
N ASP A 650 -8.95 20.42 44.63
CA ASP A 650 -10.21 20.80 43.96
C ASP A 650 -10.44 20.16 42.58
N THR A 651 -9.43 19.52 41.98
CA THR A 651 -9.57 18.90 40.64
C THR A 651 -9.94 17.41 40.66
N VAL A 652 -9.78 16.74 41.81
CA VAL A 652 -10.06 15.30 41.95
C VAL A 652 -11.57 15.00 41.91
N GLU A 653 -12.43 15.93 42.33
CA GLU A 653 -13.89 15.75 42.23
C GLU A 653 -14.43 15.85 40.79
N LYS A 654 -13.81 16.66 39.92
CA LYS A 654 -14.26 16.77 38.52
C LYS A 654 -13.88 15.55 37.68
N HIS A 655 -12.77 14.89 37.98
CA HIS A 655 -12.37 13.66 37.28
C HIS A 655 -13.13 12.40 37.72
N LYS A 656 -13.74 12.36 38.92
CA LYS A 656 -14.62 11.25 39.32
C LYS A 656 -15.99 11.29 38.63
N ASN A 657 -16.45 12.47 38.20
CA ASN A 657 -17.75 12.63 37.52
C ASN A 657 -17.69 12.43 35.99
N SER A 658 -16.50 12.37 35.38
CA SER A 658 -16.33 11.91 33.99
C SER A 658 -16.07 10.41 33.92
N ARG A 659 -17.00 9.60 34.45
CA ARG A 659 -17.08 8.18 34.10
C ARG A 659 -17.17 8.09 32.57
N MET A 660 -16.14 7.50 31.97
CA MET A 660 -16.13 7.07 30.58
C MET A 660 -17.45 6.35 30.27
N PRO A 661 -18.13 6.64 29.15
CA PRO A 661 -19.15 5.72 28.67
C PRO A 661 -18.45 4.40 28.35
N GLN A 662 -18.66 3.40 29.20
CA GLN A 662 -18.54 2.01 28.80
C GLN A 662 -19.46 1.83 27.59
N ARG A 663 -18.88 1.76 26.40
CA ARG A 663 -19.55 1.24 25.21
C ARG A 663 -18.78 0.01 24.77
N CYS A 664 -19.46 -1.13 24.90
CA CYS A 664 -19.17 -2.40 24.26
C CYS A 664 -18.94 -2.23 22.76
#